data_AF-A0A5P1A0H5-F1
#
_entry.id   AF-A0A5P1A0H5-F1
#
_cell.length_a   1.000
_cell.length_b   1.000
_cell.length_c   1.000
_cell.angle_alpha   90.00
_cell.angle_beta   90.00
_cell.angle_gamma   90.00
#
_symmetry.space_group_name_H-M   'P 1'
#
loop_
_entity.id
_entity.type
_entity.pdbx_description
1 polymer ?
#
loop_
_entity_poly.entity_id
_entity_poly.type
_entity_poly.pdbx_seq_one_letter_code
_entity_poly.pdbx_strand_id
1 'polypeptide(L)'
;YQKNYEKLYKEVEIAAGNGGLNTSTAIKYNEDKPVIEFLFELYKENGGKISTPSDTHPGPRVKRGAPSGNSNTVYSTAAGYVHQEAHIDDCNKQNVFCEKKHGVTPPNGEDNTKYTFKQHPLDYEKACGCEDRIKEKVPKPPKEKPCDIVEKIYKGSNGGKNGINSCFRKDYNGWNCNSDQFENDHNGACMPPRRKSLCIHNLKESNETNTKENLRDAFIKCAAAETCLLWHKYKDDKKKDAGGEQKSSDVEAQKQLDDGEIPEDFKRQMFYTFGDYRDLCLDTDISKKQWPVKDATDNIRDIFSGKNGKSPSGLSRQDWWETNGPDIWKGMLCALEKFGAKEGTLTKKYTYSSIKFSDNTTTLENFAKTPQFLRWMIEWSEHFCKKQSQKYNDLKEKCTGCDIEVNVGNASVTCTECEDCKEKCQKYKSFITKWQNDWKTQSHKYQTLYTKATTSDNTSDSDEAEKKLLKYLKELKEPNGNSDKYSTAGKYINEKGYINDCNESKQKDFHDNPKKDKDYTFREYPQKYHTECTCGPTQPKSACEIAEKVLKREAKNEYKNVCNEKFKNGKKTNPGWNCNKNKFKRGEENACMPPRRQKLYLKQLKEFSGGTSKTELRKAFIECAAIETFWLWHKFKKDKENDNTTDGDEYLSPGVQDIQTQLEDGTIPDDFKRQMFYTFGDYRDICLGKDIGNDVDEIEKKIKNVFTNGDAKDDQKRKNFWDKYGKDIWDGMVCALSYNSETKEFNKEVCTRLTDTKSEYDYNKVTFKGGFNSDSTKLTDFEKRPTFFRWLEEWGEEFCRKRKDKLEKIEKECRGDYEGHKYCSADGYDCKISELKHNEMFADLNCPGCHEECRNYKKWIKIKKYEFDKYKNIYQKEFEKIISPSKNEYDDKEFYHELTSKGYSCVENFLAPLNHCKHAQDNSDEHNKIDFNKPVHTFSPSTYCKACPLYGVNCGGKGGCQNNKKKVQHNTKGVSTYIPVLLNDDATKDTDEYLEQNCTKYGLYKDLRIQEWKCQKKNDGVDQCIISTPVESIYFENKIPFKVLFERWLRDFLEGYNKSKEKITRCTVNVNSCKEGCTNKCECVGKWLKIKEKEWENIKNYYKNHPQYTYSLPHWVRSFFNQGPFIEDVNKAKKIVESEEEQKKLWGCTGDVQCTKEEEKENKDFITNLIDKLQQKIKTCQKEHNEETKEPCEDPSPMSETLHDQPDPYDEQPTDDTKPQFCPQLPKPPQPPEEVPKVEPVRKKD
;
A
#
# COMPACT_ATOMS: atom_id res chain seq x y z
N TYR A 1 20.94 89.70 41.00
CA TYR A 1 22.14 88.86 41.18
C TYR A 1 22.79 88.45 39.87
N GLN A 2 22.16 87.62 39.02
CA GLN A 2 22.77 87.18 37.74
C GLN A 2 23.25 88.33 36.85
N LYS A 3 22.39 89.31 36.53
CA LYS A 3 22.78 90.47 35.72
C LYS A 3 23.91 91.31 36.33
N ASN A 4 23.99 91.36 37.67
CA ASN A 4 25.07 92.07 38.37
C ASN A 4 26.37 91.26 38.29
N TYR A 5 26.31 89.94 38.48
CA TYR A 5 27.46 89.04 38.32
C TYR A 5 28.03 89.13 36.90
N GLU A 6 27.18 89.04 35.87
CA GLU A 6 27.59 89.17 34.46
C GLU A 6 28.19 90.55 34.17
N LYS A 7 27.63 91.62 34.77
CA LYS A 7 28.20 92.97 34.64
C LYS A 7 29.59 93.06 35.28
N LEU A 8 29.77 92.54 36.49
CA LEU A 8 31.06 92.52 37.20
C LEU A 8 32.09 91.64 36.48
N TYR A 9 31.67 90.49 35.96
CA TYR A 9 32.53 89.62 35.16
C TYR A 9 32.94 90.26 33.84
N LYS A 10 32.06 91.06 33.23
CA LYS A 10 32.42 91.85 32.04
C LYS A 10 33.45 92.93 32.35
N GLU A 11 33.43 93.52 33.55
CA GLU A 11 34.48 94.43 33.99
C GLU A 11 35.83 93.71 34.17
N VAL A 12 35.82 92.44 34.60
CA VAL A 12 36.99 91.55 34.62
C VAL A 12 37.55 91.30 33.22
N GLU A 13 36.69 90.96 32.25
CA GLU A 13 37.11 90.75 30.85
C GLU A 13 37.69 92.03 30.23
N ILE A 14 37.08 93.18 30.51
CA ILE A 14 37.59 94.49 30.06
C ILE A 14 38.94 94.78 30.70
N ALA A 15 39.11 94.53 32.00
CA ALA A 15 40.40 94.70 32.68
C ALA A 15 41.47 93.77 32.10
N ALA A 16 41.13 92.51 31.79
CA ALA A 16 42.05 91.54 31.17
C ALA A 16 42.44 91.96 29.75
N GLY A 17 41.48 92.49 28.98
CA GLY A 17 41.67 93.04 27.64
C GLY A 17 42.45 94.36 27.58
N ASN A 18 42.68 95.01 28.73
CA ASN A 18 43.43 96.27 28.84
C ASN A 18 44.80 96.12 29.54
N GLY A 19 45.22 94.90 29.88
CA GLY A 19 46.53 94.65 30.51
C GLY A 19 46.54 94.41 32.02
N GLY A 20 45.37 94.22 32.64
CA GLY A 20 45.23 93.84 34.05
C GLY A 20 44.42 94.84 34.88
N LEU A 21 44.09 94.47 36.12
CA LEU A 21 43.23 95.26 37.02
C LEU A 21 43.74 96.70 37.23
N ASN A 22 45.06 96.90 37.27
CA ASN A 22 45.67 98.21 37.53
C ASN A 22 45.57 99.20 36.34
N THR A 23 45.23 98.75 35.14
CA THR A 23 45.13 99.60 33.94
C THR A 23 43.71 100.08 33.65
N SER A 24 42.71 99.52 34.33
CA SER A 24 41.30 99.89 34.16
C SER A 24 40.92 101.04 35.10
N THR A 25 40.71 102.24 34.54
CA THR A 25 40.25 103.42 35.31
C THR A 25 38.86 103.23 35.92
N ALA A 26 38.08 102.27 35.43
CA ALA A 26 36.74 101.95 35.95
C ALA A 26 36.75 101.32 37.35
N ILE A 27 37.85 100.69 37.77
CA ILE A 27 37.92 99.93 39.03
C ILE A 27 38.37 100.81 40.22
N LYS A 28 39.05 101.93 39.93
CA LYS A 28 39.75 102.73 40.96
C LYS A 28 38.83 103.41 41.98
N TYR A 29 37.53 103.50 41.72
CA TYR A 29 36.50 104.09 42.60
C TYR A 29 35.22 103.25 42.67
N ASN A 30 35.28 101.95 42.37
CA ASN A 30 34.11 101.07 42.41
C ASN A 30 33.99 100.40 43.78
N GLU A 31 32.82 100.50 44.43
CA GLU A 31 32.52 99.81 45.70
C GLU A 31 32.57 98.28 45.54
N ASP A 32 32.37 97.77 44.32
CA ASP A 32 32.45 96.35 43.98
C ASP A 32 33.88 95.87 43.66
N LYS A 33 34.90 96.72 43.85
CA LYS A 33 36.31 96.40 43.53
C LYS A 33 36.80 95.06 44.10
N PRO A 34 36.56 94.70 45.39
CA PRO A 34 37.03 93.41 45.92
C PRO A 34 36.43 92.20 45.19
N VAL A 35 35.19 92.33 44.70
CA VAL A 35 34.51 91.26 43.95
C VAL A 35 35.09 91.12 42.55
N ILE A 36 35.39 92.25 41.89
CA ILE A 36 36.03 92.26 40.57
C ILE A 36 37.44 91.68 40.66
N GLU A 37 38.22 92.02 41.70
CA GLU A 37 39.54 91.45 41.94
C GLU A 37 39.48 89.94 42.14
N PHE A 38 38.54 89.45 42.96
CA PHE A 38 38.31 88.02 43.17
C PHE A 38 37.92 87.28 41.88
N LEU A 39 36.98 87.85 41.11
CA LEU A 39 36.55 87.27 39.84
C LEU A 39 37.65 87.29 38.78
N PHE A 40 38.57 88.26 38.84
CA PHE A 40 39.74 88.33 37.96
C PHE A 40 40.77 87.25 38.27
N GLU A 41 40.98 86.91 39.55
CA GLU A 41 41.81 85.76 39.93
C GLU A 41 41.18 84.44 39.44
N LEU A 42 39.88 84.24 39.66
CA LEU A 42 39.15 83.09 39.11
C LEU A 42 39.23 83.04 37.58
N TYR A 43 39.14 84.18 36.89
CA TYR A 43 39.30 84.25 35.43
C TYR A 43 40.69 83.75 34.99
N LYS A 44 41.76 84.14 35.69
CA LYS A 44 43.12 83.66 35.40
C LYS A 44 43.29 82.15 35.67
N GLU A 45 42.85 81.67 36.82
CA GLU A 45 42.96 80.26 37.19
C GLU A 45 42.24 79.34 36.20
N ASN A 46 41.16 79.84 35.59
CA ASN A 46 40.36 79.09 34.61
C ASN A 46 40.76 79.35 33.15
N GLY A 47 42.03 79.70 32.92
CA GLY A 47 42.63 79.79 31.60
C GLY A 47 42.33 81.09 30.83
N GLY A 48 41.85 82.13 31.53
CA GLY A 48 41.66 83.47 30.98
C GLY A 48 42.98 84.12 30.57
N LYS A 49 42.99 84.79 29.40
CA LYS A 49 44.20 85.38 28.82
C LYS A 49 44.23 86.89 29.06
N ILE A 50 45.32 87.39 29.65
CA ILE A 50 45.54 88.83 29.81
C ILE A 50 46.36 89.35 28.64
N SER A 51 45.87 90.43 28.03
CA SER A 51 46.56 91.10 26.92
C SER A 51 47.79 91.87 27.40
N THR A 52 48.90 91.85 26.66
CA THR A 52 50.10 92.65 26.97
C THR A 52 50.01 94.02 26.28
N PRO A 53 50.17 95.17 26.97
CA PRO A 53 50.22 96.47 26.31
C PRO A 53 51.49 96.57 25.44
N SER A 54 51.34 96.95 24.17
CA SER A 54 52.48 97.29 23.30
C SER A 54 52.73 98.79 23.36
N ASP A 55 53.96 99.18 23.66
CA ASP A 55 54.46 100.55 23.58
C ASP A 55 54.47 101.08 22.13
N THR A 56 54.33 102.42 22.00
CA THR A 56 54.68 103.31 20.85
C THR A 56 53.69 103.60 19.69
N HIS A 57 53.26 104.89 19.67
CA HIS A 57 53.10 105.88 18.57
C HIS A 57 52.02 105.80 17.46
N PRO A 58 51.55 106.98 16.94
CA PRO A 58 50.22 107.16 16.34
C PRO A 58 50.21 107.17 14.80
N GLY A 59 49.19 106.53 14.19
CA GLY A 59 48.93 106.54 12.74
C GLY A 59 47.47 106.10 12.42
N PRO A 60 46.91 106.42 11.24
CA PRO A 60 45.48 106.68 11.07
C PRO A 60 44.60 105.43 11.11
N ARG A 61 43.37 105.63 11.63
CA ARG A 61 42.30 104.65 11.87
C ARG A 61 42.25 103.49 10.87
N VAL A 62 42.71 102.32 11.32
CA VAL A 62 42.24 101.02 10.83
C VAL A 62 41.22 100.50 11.84
N LYS A 63 40.02 100.14 11.40
CA LYS A 63 39.03 99.41 12.21
C LYS A 63 39.71 98.13 12.73
N ARG A 64 40.09 98.11 14.02
CA ARG A 64 40.47 96.86 14.69
C ARG A 64 39.22 95.98 14.74
N GLY A 65 39.24 94.91 13.95
CA GLY A 65 38.37 93.76 14.19
C GLY A 65 38.63 93.25 15.59
N ALA A 66 37.56 92.98 16.34
CA ALA A 66 37.65 92.39 17.66
C ALA A 66 38.45 91.08 17.57
N PRO A 67 39.40 90.80 18.49
CA PRO A 67 40.00 89.48 18.59
C PRO A 67 38.88 88.46 18.82
N SER A 68 38.70 87.55 17.87
CA SER A 68 37.83 86.39 18.03
C SER A 68 38.43 85.47 19.09
N GLY A 69 37.73 85.35 20.20
CA GLY A 69 38.06 84.40 21.25
C GLY A 69 37.19 84.66 22.46
N ASN A 70 35.93 84.22 22.42
CA ASN A 70 35.18 83.97 23.65
C ASN A 70 35.95 82.88 24.39
N SER A 71 36.85 83.27 25.30
CA SER A 71 37.28 82.36 26.36
C SER A 71 36.09 82.20 27.28
N ASN A 72 35.17 81.29 26.93
CA ASN A 72 34.09 80.87 27.81
C ASN A 72 34.74 80.12 28.98
N THR A 73 35.19 80.88 29.98
CA THR A 73 35.61 80.33 31.26
C THR A 73 34.36 79.81 31.98
N VAL A 74 34.54 78.76 32.79
CA VAL A 74 33.42 78.12 33.52
C VAL A 74 32.64 79.13 34.37
N TYR A 75 33.32 80.16 34.87
CA TYR A 75 32.77 81.21 35.72
C TYR A 75 32.23 82.43 34.96
N SER A 76 32.15 82.42 33.62
CA SER A 76 31.62 83.57 32.86
C SER A 76 30.13 83.82 33.09
N THR A 77 29.42 82.84 33.67
CA THR A 77 28.02 82.96 34.08
C THR A 77 27.85 82.64 35.55
N ALA A 78 26.88 83.30 36.20
CA ALA A 78 26.54 83.01 37.59
C ALA A 78 26.10 81.55 37.78
N ALA A 79 25.43 80.96 36.79
CA ALA A 79 25.02 79.56 36.79
C ALA A 79 26.23 78.61 36.78
N GLY A 80 27.28 78.93 36.01
CA GLY A 80 28.53 78.17 35.99
C GLY A 80 29.27 78.24 37.34
N TYR A 81 29.33 79.42 37.97
CA TYR A 81 29.88 79.56 39.32
C TYR A 81 29.13 78.71 40.35
N VAL A 82 27.81 78.78 40.38
CA VAL A 82 26.99 77.98 41.33
C VAL A 82 27.16 76.49 41.08
N HIS A 83 27.23 76.05 39.82
CA HIS A 83 27.38 74.63 39.50
C HIS A 83 28.73 74.04 39.91
N GLN A 84 29.78 74.87 40.01
CA GLN A 84 31.11 74.44 40.42
C GLN A 84 31.30 74.51 41.95
N GLU A 85 30.75 75.55 42.59
CA GLU A 85 31.03 75.86 44.00
C GLU A 85 29.96 75.39 44.99
N ALA A 86 28.72 75.15 44.54
CA ALA A 86 27.64 74.74 45.42
C ALA A 86 27.53 73.21 45.53
N HIS A 87 27.23 72.71 46.73
CA HIS A 87 26.90 71.30 46.95
C HIS A 87 25.46 71.02 46.48
N ILE A 88 25.28 70.32 45.36
CA ILE A 88 23.99 70.18 44.65
C ILE A 88 23.36 68.77 44.80
N ASP A 89 24.06 67.83 45.43
CA ASP A 89 23.68 66.40 45.46
C ASP A 89 22.32 66.10 46.14
N ASP A 90 21.83 66.99 47.01
CA ASP A 90 20.51 66.85 47.65
C ASP A 90 19.32 67.21 46.73
N CYS A 91 19.58 67.75 45.52
CA CYS A 91 18.55 68.14 44.56
C CYS A 91 18.13 66.97 43.64
N ASN A 92 16.99 66.34 43.92
CA ASN A 92 16.57 65.09 43.24
C ASN A 92 16.16 65.17 41.76
N LYS A 93 15.63 66.32 41.26
CA LYS A 93 15.05 66.42 39.90
C LYS A 93 15.38 67.71 39.14
N GLN A 94 15.29 68.87 39.79
CA GLN A 94 15.57 70.18 39.19
C GLN A 94 16.88 70.74 39.73
N ASN A 95 18.00 70.19 39.26
CA ASN A 95 19.34 70.45 39.79
C ASN A 95 20.26 71.23 38.84
N VAL A 96 19.73 71.77 37.74
CA VAL A 96 20.52 72.53 36.76
C VAL A 96 20.20 74.01 36.83
N PHE A 97 21.20 74.87 36.98
CA PHE A 97 21.03 76.32 37.11
C PHE A 97 21.05 77.08 35.77
N CYS A 98 21.16 76.36 34.64
CA CYS A 98 21.04 76.93 33.30
C CYS A 98 19.60 76.73 32.77
N GLU A 99 18.93 77.83 32.43
CA GLU A 99 17.54 77.82 31.93
C GLU A 99 17.40 77.12 30.56
N LYS A 100 18.44 77.18 29.72
CA LYS A 100 18.47 76.55 28.38
C LYS A 100 19.44 75.38 28.35
N LYS A 101 19.13 74.32 27.59
CA LYS A 101 20.09 73.22 27.34
C LYS A 101 21.33 73.81 26.64
N HIS A 102 22.51 73.60 27.21
CA HIS A 102 23.83 74.06 26.76
C HIS A 102 24.25 75.52 27.05
N GLY A 103 23.45 76.33 27.76
CA GLY A 103 23.92 77.59 28.38
C GLY A 103 24.48 78.69 27.45
N VAL A 104 24.31 78.60 26.14
CA VAL A 104 24.86 79.57 25.16
C VAL A 104 23.93 80.73 24.82
N THR A 105 24.52 81.89 24.55
CA THR A 105 23.86 83.08 23.98
C THR A 105 24.49 83.36 22.60
N PRO A 106 23.74 83.49 21.47
CA PRO A 106 22.30 83.71 21.36
C PRO A 106 21.43 82.43 21.46
N PRO A 107 20.14 82.56 21.83
CA PRO A 107 19.31 81.47 22.30
C PRO A 107 18.65 80.69 21.14
N ASN A 108 19.32 79.67 20.62
CA ASN A 108 18.73 78.75 19.64
C ASN A 108 18.46 77.34 20.22
N GLY A 109 18.34 77.21 21.55
CA GLY A 109 18.20 75.91 22.23
C GLY A 109 16.93 75.78 23.09
N GLU A 110 16.46 74.54 23.25
CA GLU A 110 15.31 74.15 24.08
C GLU A 110 15.50 74.53 25.57
N ASP A 111 14.37 74.82 26.23
CA ASP A 111 14.32 75.00 27.69
C ASP A 111 14.81 73.75 28.42
N ASN A 112 15.59 73.95 29.47
CA ASN A 112 16.09 72.88 30.29
C ASN A 112 15.00 72.46 31.29
N THR A 113 14.42 71.28 31.05
CA THR A 113 13.37 70.72 31.92
C THR A 113 13.84 70.43 33.35
N LYS A 114 15.16 70.42 33.59
CA LYS A 114 15.77 70.27 34.92
C LYS A 114 16.17 71.61 35.56
N TYR A 115 15.72 72.74 35.01
CA TYR A 115 16.05 74.07 35.54
C TYR A 115 15.56 74.24 36.99
N THR A 116 16.48 74.55 37.90
CA THR A 116 16.26 74.61 39.34
C THR A 116 15.20 75.62 39.74
N PHE A 117 15.15 76.78 39.07
CA PHE A 117 14.21 77.85 39.42
C PHE A 117 12.92 77.85 38.60
N LYS A 118 12.56 76.73 37.94
CA LYS A 118 11.24 76.63 37.30
C LYS A 118 10.17 76.72 38.39
N GLN A 119 9.22 77.64 38.24
CA GLN A 119 8.22 77.98 39.27
C GLN A 119 7.48 76.77 39.85
N HIS A 120 7.20 75.76 39.02
CA HIS A 120 6.53 74.53 39.42
C HIS A 120 7.36 73.34 38.93
N PRO A 121 7.53 72.27 39.73
CA PRO A 121 8.06 71.02 39.21
C PRO A 121 7.17 70.53 38.08
N LEU A 122 7.77 69.96 37.02
CA LEU A 122 7.07 69.57 35.79
C LEU A 122 5.82 68.70 36.06
N ASP A 123 5.94 67.83 37.07
CA ASP A 123 4.90 66.88 37.48
C ASP A 123 3.68 67.56 38.16
N TYR A 124 3.82 68.81 38.62
CA TYR A 124 2.81 69.56 39.39
C TYR A 124 2.38 70.89 38.73
N GLU A 125 2.92 71.23 37.57
CA GLU A 125 2.65 72.49 36.85
C GLU A 125 1.15 72.72 36.59
N LYS A 126 0.37 71.63 36.37
CA LYS A 126 -1.09 71.70 36.25
C LYS A 126 -1.85 71.79 37.57
N ALA A 127 -1.29 71.29 38.67
CA ALA A 127 -1.96 71.29 39.97
C ALA A 127 -1.90 72.68 40.64
N CYS A 128 -0.91 73.49 40.30
CA CYS A 128 -0.63 74.78 40.93
C CYS A 128 -1.19 76.02 40.18
N GLY A 129 -1.79 75.86 38.99
CA GLY A 129 -2.42 76.96 38.25
C GLY A 129 -3.81 77.32 38.79
N CYS A 130 -3.96 78.49 39.40
CA CYS A 130 -5.20 78.91 40.08
C CYS A 130 -6.22 79.68 39.21
N GLU A 131 -5.90 80.09 37.98
CA GLU A 131 -6.75 81.04 37.22
C GLU A 131 -7.82 80.42 36.30
N ASP A 132 -7.87 79.09 36.13
CA ASP A 132 -8.87 78.44 35.26
C ASP A 132 -10.17 78.02 35.98
N ARG A 133 -10.41 78.49 37.22
CA ARG A 133 -11.49 77.98 38.09
C ARG A 133 -12.87 78.63 37.95
N ILE A 134 -13.13 79.52 36.99
CA ILE A 134 -14.51 80.03 36.76
C ILE A 134 -14.88 80.01 35.28
N LYS A 135 -15.25 78.82 34.82
CA LYS A 135 -16.43 78.55 33.98
C LYS A 135 -16.85 77.13 34.31
N GLU A 136 -18.01 76.97 34.96
CA GLU A 136 -18.67 75.67 35.02
C GLU A 136 -18.90 75.18 33.58
N LYS A 137 -17.97 74.35 33.09
CA LYS A 137 -18.29 73.36 32.09
C LYS A 137 -18.92 72.22 32.86
N VAL A 138 -20.17 71.93 32.51
CA VAL A 138 -20.87 70.66 32.75
C VAL A 138 -19.85 69.53 32.92
N PRO A 139 -19.90 68.72 34.00
CA PRO A 139 -18.96 67.62 34.17
C PRO A 139 -18.92 66.79 32.89
N LYS A 140 -17.74 66.67 32.27
CA LYS A 140 -17.55 65.77 31.13
C LYS A 140 -18.12 64.41 31.55
N PRO A 141 -19.05 63.82 30.78
CA PRO A 141 -19.54 62.49 31.09
C PRO A 141 -18.34 61.54 31.23
N PRO A 142 -18.34 60.62 32.20
CA PRO A 142 -17.26 59.64 32.34
C PRO A 142 -17.04 58.94 31.00
N LYS A 143 -15.77 58.81 30.59
CA LYS A 143 -15.36 58.17 29.34
C LYS A 143 -16.09 56.83 29.22
N GLU A 144 -16.99 56.70 28.25
CA GLU A 144 -17.84 55.52 28.14
C GLU A 144 -16.96 54.27 27.91
N LYS A 145 -17.27 53.17 28.61
CA LYS A 145 -16.45 51.95 28.51
C LYS A 145 -16.63 51.37 27.10
N PRO A 146 -15.57 50.81 26.48
CA PRO A 146 -15.66 50.27 25.12
C PRO A 146 -16.80 49.27 24.91
N CYS A 147 -17.02 48.35 25.87
CA CYS A 147 -18.11 47.37 25.75
C CYS A 147 -19.52 47.99 25.83
N ASP A 148 -19.69 49.12 26.53
CA ASP A 148 -20.98 49.82 26.62
C ASP A 148 -21.31 50.48 25.26
N ILE A 149 -20.30 51.08 24.61
CA ILE A 149 -20.41 51.63 23.26
C ILE A 149 -20.80 50.52 22.26
N VAL A 150 -20.16 49.34 22.37
CA VAL A 150 -20.46 48.18 21.53
C VAL A 150 -21.89 47.68 21.76
N GLU A 151 -22.34 47.63 23.01
CA GLU A 151 -23.70 47.19 23.36
C GLU A 151 -24.77 48.07 22.70
N LYS A 152 -24.55 49.40 22.66
CA LYS A 152 -25.46 50.35 22.01
C LYS A 152 -25.62 50.08 20.51
N ILE A 153 -24.51 49.90 19.79
CA ILE A 153 -24.57 49.64 18.33
C ILE A 153 -25.11 48.24 18.00
N TYR A 154 -24.90 47.26 18.89
CA TYR A 154 -25.35 45.88 18.68
C TYR A 154 -26.87 45.75 18.88
N LYS A 155 -27.42 46.32 19.95
CA LYS A 155 -28.87 46.32 20.22
C LYS A 155 -29.69 46.96 19.09
N GLY A 156 -29.16 48.01 18.46
CA GLY A 156 -29.82 48.71 17.35
C GLY A 156 -29.76 48.02 15.98
N SER A 157 -29.09 46.86 15.85
CA SER A 157 -28.73 46.29 14.54
C SER A 157 -29.17 44.84 14.29
N ASN A 158 -30.13 44.31 15.05
CA ASN A 158 -30.62 42.92 14.94
C ASN A 158 -29.48 41.88 14.88
N GLY A 159 -28.47 42.05 15.73
CA GLY A 159 -27.28 41.19 15.78
C GLY A 159 -26.36 41.28 14.56
N GLY A 160 -26.41 42.39 13.81
CA GLY A 160 -25.59 42.62 12.63
C GLY A 160 -25.94 41.76 11.41
N LYS A 161 -27.12 41.10 11.39
CA LYS A 161 -27.52 40.18 10.30
C LYS A 161 -27.62 40.86 8.93
N ASN A 162 -28.10 42.10 8.87
CA ASN A 162 -28.31 42.86 7.62
C ASN A 162 -27.31 44.02 7.46
N GLY A 163 -26.45 44.24 8.45
CA GLY A 163 -25.62 45.43 8.59
C GLY A 163 -25.63 45.90 10.04
N ILE A 164 -24.61 46.66 10.43
CA ILE A 164 -24.48 47.25 11.77
C ILE A 164 -23.89 48.64 11.61
N ASN A 165 -24.54 49.64 12.24
CA ASN A 165 -24.01 51.00 12.31
C ASN A 165 -23.65 51.57 10.92
N SER A 166 -24.59 51.42 9.99
CA SER A 166 -24.48 51.80 8.56
C SER A 166 -23.34 51.12 7.77
N CYS A 167 -22.72 50.10 8.35
CA CYS A 167 -21.80 49.22 7.65
C CYS A 167 -22.55 47.95 7.20
N PHE A 168 -22.37 47.60 5.93
CA PHE A 168 -23.07 46.49 5.29
C PHE A 168 -22.34 45.16 5.46
N ARG A 169 -23.06 44.06 5.23
CA ARG A 169 -22.47 42.71 5.19
C ARG A 169 -21.28 42.63 4.24
N LYS A 170 -20.28 41.83 4.63
CA LYS A 170 -19.04 41.69 3.86
C LYS A 170 -19.27 40.83 2.63
N ASP A 171 -19.10 41.43 1.47
CA ASP A 171 -19.02 40.73 0.19
C ASP A 171 -17.70 41.06 -0.50
N TYR A 172 -16.88 40.03 -0.72
CA TYR A 172 -15.47 40.19 -1.06
C TYR A 172 -15.24 39.94 -2.56
N ASN A 173 -15.10 41.04 -3.32
CA ASN A 173 -14.76 41.02 -4.74
C ASN A 173 -13.24 40.92 -4.98
N GLY A 174 -12.58 39.92 -4.38
CA GLY A 174 -11.17 39.61 -4.57
C GLY A 174 -10.16 40.71 -4.17
N TRP A 175 -8.87 40.41 -4.36
CA TRP A 175 -7.77 41.36 -4.20
C TRP A 175 -7.79 42.41 -5.31
N ASN A 176 -7.31 43.62 -5.00
CA ASN A 176 -7.16 44.68 -5.98
C ASN A 176 -5.69 45.13 -6.05
N CYS A 177 -5.03 44.83 -7.16
CA CYS A 177 -3.62 45.16 -7.39
C CYS A 177 -3.45 46.27 -8.45
N ASN A 178 -4.54 46.94 -8.83
CA ASN A 178 -4.49 47.97 -9.86
C ASN A 178 -3.87 49.26 -9.30
N SER A 179 -2.96 49.87 -10.06
CA SER A 179 -2.25 51.10 -9.69
C SER A 179 -3.16 52.28 -9.38
N ASP A 180 -4.33 52.36 -10.03
CA ASP A 180 -5.29 53.47 -9.89
C ASP A 180 -6.00 53.54 -8.52
N GLN A 181 -5.75 52.56 -7.65
CA GLN A 181 -6.38 52.40 -6.33
C GLN A 181 -5.43 52.76 -5.18
N PHE A 182 -4.20 53.15 -5.50
CA PHE A 182 -3.17 53.58 -4.56
C PHE A 182 -2.77 55.02 -4.86
N GLU A 183 -2.10 55.66 -3.89
CA GLU A 183 -1.37 56.90 -4.16
C GLU A 183 -0.20 56.64 -5.12
N ASN A 184 0.21 57.65 -5.90
CA ASN A 184 1.07 57.48 -7.08
C ASN A 184 2.38 56.71 -6.83
N ASP A 185 2.97 56.86 -5.64
CA ASP A 185 4.25 56.23 -5.27
C ASP A 185 4.09 54.80 -4.71
N HIS A 186 2.84 54.32 -4.60
CA HIS A 186 2.53 53.01 -4.01
C HIS A 186 2.16 51.93 -5.02
N ASN A 187 2.42 52.17 -6.30
CA ASN A 187 2.24 51.18 -7.37
C ASN A 187 2.94 49.85 -7.05
N GLY A 188 2.23 48.74 -7.28
CA GLY A 188 2.69 47.38 -7.02
C GLY A 188 2.31 46.81 -5.65
N ALA A 189 1.50 47.51 -4.86
CA ALA A 189 0.79 46.91 -3.73
C ALA A 189 -0.47 46.14 -4.19
N CYS A 190 -0.93 45.20 -3.38
CA CYS A 190 -2.22 44.54 -3.55
C CYS A 190 -3.08 44.78 -2.30
N MET A 191 -4.27 45.35 -2.49
CA MET A 191 -5.20 45.69 -1.41
C MET A 191 -6.14 44.51 -1.08
N PRO A 192 -6.23 44.09 0.19
CA PRO A 192 -7.09 42.99 0.58
C PRO A 192 -8.56 43.34 0.41
N PRO A 193 -9.42 42.37 0.04
CA PRO A 193 -10.87 42.57 -0.03
C PRO A 193 -11.45 43.05 1.32
N ARG A 194 -10.88 42.58 2.42
CA ARG A 194 -11.20 43.04 3.78
C ARG A 194 -11.02 44.56 3.90
N ARG A 195 -9.84 45.11 3.58
CA ARG A 195 -9.57 46.55 3.61
C ARG A 195 -10.48 47.36 2.70
N LYS A 196 -10.77 46.88 1.49
CA LYS A 196 -11.70 47.54 0.54
C LYS A 196 -13.08 47.75 1.15
N SER A 197 -13.53 46.79 1.94
CA SER A 197 -14.84 46.78 2.60
C SER A 197 -14.80 47.24 4.06
N LEU A 198 -13.67 47.80 4.53
CA LEU A 198 -13.48 48.17 5.93
C LEU A 198 -14.54 49.18 6.38
N CYS A 199 -15.18 48.92 7.51
CA CYS A 199 -16.17 49.81 8.09
C CYS A 199 -15.49 51.09 8.58
N ILE A 200 -15.72 52.21 7.87
CA ILE A 200 -15.21 53.54 8.25
C ILE A 200 -16.33 54.57 8.38
N HIS A 201 -17.59 54.12 8.51
CA HIS A 201 -18.77 54.99 8.47
C HIS A 201 -18.68 56.12 9.49
N ASN A 202 -18.52 55.84 10.79
CA ASN A 202 -18.45 56.92 11.78
C ASN A 202 -17.21 57.79 11.65
N LEU A 203 -16.14 57.30 11.02
CA LEU A 203 -14.92 58.09 10.79
C LEU A 203 -15.13 59.15 9.69
N LYS A 204 -15.99 58.89 8.69
CA LYS A 204 -16.32 59.88 7.66
C LYS A 204 -17.40 60.89 8.09
N GLU A 205 -18.15 60.60 9.15
CA GLU A 205 -19.17 61.52 9.66
C GLU A 205 -18.52 62.56 10.59
N SER A 206 -18.53 63.83 10.17
CA SER A 206 -17.82 64.91 10.88
C SER A 206 -18.39 65.21 12.26
N ASN A 207 -19.69 64.99 12.47
CA ASN A 207 -20.35 65.11 13.78
C ASN A 207 -19.90 64.03 14.78
N GLU A 208 -19.55 62.84 14.30
CA GLU A 208 -19.05 61.70 15.08
C GLU A 208 -17.54 61.82 15.35
N THR A 209 -16.84 62.76 14.71
CA THR A 209 -15.39 62.92 14.80
C THR A 209 -14.95 64.33 15.18
N ASN A 210 -15.85 65.18 15.71
CA ASN A 210 -15.57 66.58 16.03
C ASN A 210 -14.74 66.83 17.32
N THR A 211 -14.52 65.80 18.15
CA THR A 211 -13.68 65.85 19.35
C THR A 211 -12.82 64.60 19.47
N LYS A 212 -11.76 64.63 20.30
CA LYS A 212 -10.88 63.47 20.51
C LYS A 212 -11.60 62.28 21.15
N GLU A 213 -12.53 62.56 22.04
CA GLU A 213 -13.39 61.56 22.67
C GLU A 213 -14.37 60.96 21.65
N ASN A 214 -15.02 61.79 20.84
CA ASN A 214 -15.91 61.30 19.79
C ASN A 214 -15.14 60.51 18.72
N LEU A 215 -13.93 60.93 18.38
CA LEU A 215 -13.04 60.17 17.48
C LEU A 215 -12.72 58.78 18.02
N ARG A 216 -12.44 58.65 19.33
CA ARG A 216 -12.20 57.35 19.97
C ARG A 216 -13.43 56.47 19.83
N ASP A 217 -14.60 57.02 20.16
CA ASP A 217 -15.85 56.27 20.11
C ASP A 217 -16.21 55.90 18.67
N ALA A 218 -15.93 56.75 17.68
CA ALA A 218 -16.08 56.45 16.25
C ALA A 218 -15.18 55.30 15.81
N PHE A 219 -13.91 55.25 16.25
CA PHE A 219 -13.02 54.11 16.00
C PHE A 219 -13.53 52.83 16.67
N ILE A 220 -13.97 52.89 17.94
CA ILE A 220 -14.55 51.73 18.64
C ILE A 220 -15.79 51.23 17.91
N LYS A 221 -16.70 52.12 17.53
CA LYS A 221 -17.92 51.81 16.78
C LYS A 221 -17.62 51.14 15.45
N CYS A 222 -16.66 51.69 14.68
CA CYS A 222 -16.23 51.14 13.41
C CYS A 222 -15.59 49.76 13.57
N ALA A 223 -14.64 49.61 14.49
CA ALA A 223 -13.92 48.35 14.70
C ALA A 223 -14.81 47.24 15.27
N ALA A 224 -15.76 47.59 16.15
CA ALA A 224 -16.77 46.67 16.66
C ALA A 224 -17.73 46.23 15.54
N ALA A 225 -18.26 47.18 14.76
CA ALA A 225 -19.10 46.89 13.60
C ALA A 225 -18.37 46.00 12.58
N GLU A 226 -17.11 46.29 12.28
CA GLU A 226 -16.25 45.48 11.42
C GLU A 226 -16.13 44.05 11.95
N THR A 227 -15.80 43.89 13.23
CA THR A 227 -15.62 42.57 13.85
C THR A 227 -16.90 41.73 13.81
N CYS A 228 -18.06 42.35 14.07
CA CYS A 228 -19.36 41.68 13.96
C CYS A 228 -19.62 41.16 12.54
N LEU A 229 -19.41 42.02 11.54
CA LEU A 229 -19.67 41.68 10.13
C LEU A 229 -18.66 40.66 9.61
N LEU A 230 -17.41 40.76 10.06
CA LEU A 230 -16.35 39.82 9.74
C LEU A 230 -16.62 38.44 10.32
N TRP A 231 -17.18 38.34 11.54
CA TRP A 231 -17.57 37.07 12.14
C TRP A 231 -18.67 36.37 11.33
N HIS A 232 -19.71 37.11 10.91
CA HIS A 232 -20.74 36.55 10.02
C HIS A 232 -20.13 36.02 8.72
N LYS A 233 -19.25 36.80 8.09
CA LYS A 233 -18.55 36.40 6.86
C LYS A 233 -17.67 35.18 7.06
N TYR A 234 -16.95 35.12 8.18
CA TYR A 234 -16.10 34.01 8.55
C TYR A 234 -16.91 32.71 8.70
N LYS A 235 -18.07 32.76 9.36
CA LYS A 235 -18.99 31.62 9.43
C LYS A 235 -19.55 31.23 8.07
N ASP A 236 -19.94 32.21 7.24
CA ASP A 236 -20.45 31.93 5.90
C ASP A 236 -19.38 31.28 5.01
N ASP A 237 -18.10 31.67 5.15
CA ASP A 237 -16.98 31.05 4.45
C ASP A 237 -16.72 29.62 4.95
N LYS A 238 -16.75 29.39 6.26
CA LYS A 238 -16.61 28.06 6.87
C LYS A 238 -17.73 27.10 6.43
N LYS A 239 -18.96 27.59 6.28
CA LYS A 239 -20.07 26.81 5.70
C LYS A 239 -19.81 26.40 4.25
N LYS A 240 -19.31 27.33 3.43
CA LYS A 240 -18.99 27.07 2.02
C LYS A 240 -17.81 26.11 1.86
N ASP A 241 -16.85 26.13 2.78
CA ASP A 241 -15.64 25.30 2.72
C ASP A 241 -15.90 23.80 3.08
N ALA A 242 -17.05 23.42 3.67
CA ALA A 242 -17.30 22.09 4.27
C ALA A 242 -18.18 21.12 3.41
N GLY A 243 -18.01 21.08 2.09
CA GLY A 243 -18.90 20.35 1.16
C GLY A 243 -19.42 18.97 1.62
N GLY A 244 -20.74 18.81 1.68
CA GLY A 244 -21.50 17.54 1.71
C GLY A 244 -21.14 16.50 2.78
N GLU A 245 -22.02 16.33 3.78
CA GLU A 245 -22.14 15.19 4.73
C GLU A 245 -21.19 15.08 5.96
N GLN A 246 -20.24 15.99 6.20
CA GLN A 246 -19.50 16.06 7.49
C GLN A 246 -19.90 17.27 8.36
N LYS A 247 -19.85 17.11 9.70
CA LYS A 247 -20.17 18.13 10.73
C LYS A 247 -19.65 19.52 10.32
N SER A 248 -20.55 20.50 10.19
CA SER A 248 -20.21 21.76 9.54
C SER A 248 -19.18 22.58 10.33
N SER A 249 -18.12 23.03 9.66
CA SER A 249 -16.95 23.68 10.29
C SER A 249 -17.26 25.03 10.95
N ASP A 250 -18.41 25.66 10.61
CA ASP A 250 -18.91 26.84 11.31
C ASP A 250 -19.46 26.52 12.70
N VAL A 251 -19.98 25.31 12.93
CA VAL A 251 -20.40 24.84 14.26
C VAL A 251 -19.19 24.64 15.15
N GLU A 252 -18.08 24.12 14.60
CA GLU A 252 -16.82 24.01 15.34
C GLU A 252 -16.25 25.38 15.70
N ALA A 253 -16.20 26.31 14.74
CA ALA A 253 -15.77 27.67 15.00
C ALA A 253 -16.64 28.38 16.04
N GLN A 254 -17.96 28.17 16.00
CA GLN A 254 -18.89 28.71 16.99
C GLN A 254 -18.66 28.07 18.36
N LYS A 255 -18.45 26.76 18.44
CA LYS A 255 -18.14 26.06 19.68
C LYS A 255 -16.83 26.55 20.30
N GLN A 256 -15.77 26.71 19.51
CA GLN A 256 -14.50 27.29 19.98
C GLN A 256 -14.74 28.66 20.61
N LEU A 257 -15.54 29.51 19.96
CA LEU A 257 -15.89 30.83 20.49
C LEU A 257 -16.71 30.72 21.78
N ASP A 258 -17.69 29.82 21.85
CA ASP A 258 -18.52 29.59 23.04
C ASP A 258 -17.69 29.14 24.25
N ASP A 259 -16.65 28.33 24.00
CA ASP A 259 -15.65 27.88 24.98
C ASP A 259 -14.65 29.00 25.39
N GLY A 260 -14.77 30.19 24.79
CA GLY A 260 -13.91 31.35 25.08
C GLY A 260 -12.57 31.32 24.35
N GLU A 261 -12.49 30.64 23.21
CA GLU A 261 -11.34 30.62 22.32
C GLU A 261 -11.65 31.30 20.97
N ILE A 262 -10.78 32.20 20.53
CA ILE A 262 -10.93 32.83 19.21
C ILE A 262 -10.27 31.92 18.17
N PRO A 263 -10.98 31.46 17.13
CA PRO A 263 -10.37 30.67 16.06
C PRO A 263 -9.14 31.39 15.47
N GLU A 264 -8.03 30.67 15.32
CA GLU A 264 -6.72 31.26 14.98
C GLU A 264 -6.71 32.06 13.67
N ASP A 265 -7.39 31.58 12.64
CA ASP A 265 -7.54 32.28 11.36
C ASP A 265 -8.44 33.51 11.46
N PHE A 266 -9.48 33.50 12.29
CA PHE A 266 -10.25 34.70 12.61
C PHE A 266 -9.44 35.73 13.40
N LYS A 267 -8.64 35.26 14.37
CA LYS A 267 -7.73 36.11 15.16
C LYS A 267 -6.77 36.89 14.25
N ARG A 268 -6.18 36.25 13.22
CA ARG A 268 -5.33 36.94 12.24
C ARG A 268 -6.08 38.04 11.47
N GLN A 269 -7.33 37.79 11.05
CA GLN A 269 -8.16 38.82 10.41
C GLN A 269 -8.42 40.04 11.31
N MET A 270 -8.58 39.82 12.61
CA MET A 270 -8.69 40.92 13.58
C MET A 270 -7.38 41.72 13.67
N PHE A 271 -6.20 41.06 13.65
CA PHE A 271 -4.90 41.73 13.64
C PHE A 271 -4.70 42.60 12.39
N TYR A 272 -5.01 42.07 11.19
CA TYR A 272 -4.92 42.85 9.95
C TYR A 272 -5.86 44.07 9.99
N THR A 273 -7.08 43.89 10.50
CA THR A 273 -8.08 44.96 10.66
C THR A 273 -7.63 46.05 11.62
N PHE A 274 -7.09 45.67 12.77
CA PHE A 274 -6.55 46.61 13.75
C PHE A 274 -5.38 47.42 13.18
N GLY A 275 -4.50 46.75 12.41
CA GLY A 275 -3.40 47.42 11.69
C GLY A 275 -3.90 48.45 10.67
N ASP A 276 -4.94 48.14 9.90
CA ASP A 276 -5.49 49.10 8.93
C ASP A 276 -6.14 50.32 9.59
N TYR A 277 -6.85 50.14 10.71
CA TYR A 277 -7.35 51.29 11.48
C TYR A 277 -6.23 52.15 12.03
N ARG A 278 -5.12 51.54 12.44
CA ARG A 278 -3.91 52.27 12.85
C ARG A 278 -3.38 53.11 11.71
N ASP A 279 -3.25 52.54 10.52
CA ASP A 279 -2.71 53.27 9.36
C ASP A 279 -3.61 54.43 8.94
N LEU A 280 -4.93 54.25 9.00
CA LEU A 280 -5.91 55.31 8.78
C LEU A 280 -5.75 56.44 9.81
N CYS A 281 -5.58 56.11 11.09
CA CYS A 281 -5.35 57.10 12.14
C CYS A 281 -4.04 57.89 11.90
N LEU A 282 -2.96 57.19 11.57
CA LEU A 282 -1.61 57.75 11.47
C LEU A 282 -1.27 58.37 10.11
N ASP A 283 -2.23 58.41 9.17
CA ASP A 283 -2.02 58.88 7.80
C ASP A 283 -0.98 58.07 7.01
N THR A 284 -0.81 56.79 7.37
CA THR A 284 0.11 55.85 6.67
C THR A 284 -0.61 54.85 5.80
N ASP A 285 -1.93 55.03 5.64
CA ASP A 285 -2.73 54.23 4.73
C ASP A 285 -2.38 54.58 3.28
N ILE A 286 -2.01 53.57 2.49
CA ILE A 286 -1.50 53.72 1.11
C ILE A 286 -2.61 53.65 0.05
N SER A 287 -3.87 53.50 0.48
CA SER A 287 -5.01 53.52 -0.44
C SER A 287 -5.23 54.92 -0.98
N LYS A 288 -5.71 55.01 -2.22
CA LYS A 288 -6.03 56.28 -2.87
C LYS A 288 -7.01 57.08 -2.01
N LYS A 289 -6.68 58.34 -1.74
CA LYS A 289 -7.48 59.26 -0.92
C LYS A 289 -8.68 59.80 -1.71
N GLN A 290 -9.59 58.90 -2.03
CA GLN A 290 -10.90 59.20 -2.62
C GLN A 290 -12.03 58.87 -1.65
N TRP A 291 -13.24 59.36 -1.92
CA TRP A 291 -14.41 59.04 -1.11
C TRP A 291 -14.61 57.51 -1.03
N PRO A 292 -14.89 56.92 0.15
CA PRO A 292 -15.09 57.54 1.48
C PRO A 292 -13.83 57.67 2.36
N VAL A 293 -12.67 57.19 1.90
CA VAL A 293 -11.40 57.22 2.66
C VAL A 293 -10.91 58.64 2.88
N LYS A 294 -11.08 59.51 1.87
CA LYS A 294 -10.71 60.92 1.94
C LYS A 294 -11.37 61.62 3.12
N ASP A 295 -12.71 61.56 3.21
CA ASP A 295 -13.48 62.21 4.27
C ASP A 295 -13.08 61.73 5.66
N ALA A 296 -12.87 60.41 5.82
CA ALA A 296 -12.38 59.86 7.08
C ALA A 296 -10.98 60.40 7.45
N THR A 297 -10.07 60.46 6.47
CA THR A 297 -8.70 60.97 6.67
C THR A 297 -8.71 62.46 6.99
N ASP A 298 -9.55 63.24 6.31
CA ASP A 298 -9.71 64.68 6.51
C ASP A 298 -10.28 64.98 7.90
N ASN A 299 -11.35 64.29 8.31
CA ASN A 299 -11.93 64.42 9.64
C ASN A 299 -10.93 64.08 10.76
N ILE A 300 -10.18 62.99 10.59
CA ILE A 300 -9.12 62.62 11.54
C ILE A 300 -8.07 63.74 11.59
N ARG A 301 -7.59 64.21 10.44
CA ARG A 301 -6.58 65.26 10.34
C ARG A 301 -7.02 66.56 11.00
N ASP A 302 -8.28 66.96 10.83
CA ASP A 302 -8.83 68.19 11.40
C ASP A 302 -8.79 68.20 12.93
N ILE A 303 -8.93 67.04 13.57
CA ILE A 303 -8.84 66.92 15.05
C ILE A 303 -7.45 67.23 15.59
N PHE A 304 -6.42 67.00 14.78
CA PHE A 304 -5.02 67.23 15.16
C PHE A 304 -4.44 68.53 14.56
N SER A 305 -5.19 69.23 13.70
CA SER A 305 -4.79 70.47 13.05
C SER A 305 -5.47 71.68 13.72
N GLY A 306 -4.70 72.57 14.37
CA GLY A 306 -5.24 73.83 14.92
C GLY A 306 -5.27 74.96 13.90
N LYS A 307 -6.00 76.06 14.20
CA LYS A 307 -6.18 77.24 13.30
C LYS A 307 -4.89 77.90 12.78
N ASN A 308 -3.72 77.58 13.34
CA ASN A 308 -2.40 78.07 12.93
C ASN A 308 -1.37 76.93 12.70
N GLY A 309 -1.81 75.71 12.37
CA GLY A 309 -0.89 74.59 12.09
C GLY A 309 -0.21 73.94 13.31
N LYS A 310 -0.59 74.32 14.55
CA LYS A 310 -0.23 73.61 15.78
C LYS A 310 -1.47 72.99 16.42
N SER A 311 -1.39 71.70 16.80
CA SER A 311 -2.44 70.95 17.51
C SER A 311 -2.95 71.75 18.72
N PRO A 312 -4.28 71.87 18.95
CA PRO A 312 -4.85 72.63 20.09
C PRO A 312 -4.42 72.15 21.49
N SER A 313 -3.61 71.09 21.58
CA SER A 313 -3.23 70.42 22.84
C SER A 313 -1.84 69.74 22.83
N GLY A 314 -1.05 69.91 21.77
CA GLY A 314 0.31 69.31 21.66
C GLY A 314 0.38 67.78 21.43
N LEU A 315 -0.72 67.04 21.57
CA LEU A 315 -0.78 65.58 21.33
C LEU A 315 -0.73 65.24 19.83
N SER A 316 0.16 64.32 19.45
CA SER A 316 0.27 63.78 18.09
C SER A 316 -0.74 62.65 17.83
N ARG A 317 -0.93 62.27 16.55
CA ARG A 317 -1.77 61.11 16.19
C ARG A 317 -1.20 59.80 16.77
N GLN A 318 0.12 59.71 16.88
CA GLN A 318 0.82 58.56 17.47
C GLN A 318 0.51 58.43 18.97
N ASP A 319 0.64 59.52 19.75
CA ASP A 319 0.32 59.52 21.19
C ASP A 319 -1.16 59.16 21.43
N TRP A 320 -2.03 59.66 20.54
CA TRP A 320 -3.46 59.37 20.61
C TRP A 320 -3.74 57.89 20.34
N TRP A 321 -3.09 57.28 19.35
CA TRP A 321 -3.24 55.86 19.05
C TRP A 321 -2.69 54.99 20.18
N GLU A 322 -1.52 55.32 20.75
CA GLU A 322 -0.95 54.58 21.89
C GLU A 322 -1.88 54.61 23.10
N THR A 323 -2.58 55.74 23.31
CA THR A 323 -3.55 55.89 24.41
C THR A 323 -4.86 55.12 24.16
N ASN A 324 -5.38 55.14 22.93
CA ASN A 324 -6.75 54.66 22.65
C ASN A 324 -6.80 53.33 21.87
N GLY A 325 -5.68 52.87 21.30
CA GLY A 325 -5.55 51.56 20.65
C GLY A 325 -6.00 50.39 21.52
N PRO A 326 -5.63 50.34 22.83
CA PRO A 326 -6.15 49.32 23.75
C PRO A 326 -7.68 49.33 23.89
N ASP A 327 -8.31 50.51 23.86
CA ASP A 327 -9.77 50.65 23.93
C ASP A 327 -10.44 50.17 22.63
N ILE A 328 -9.84 50.45 21.48
CA ILE A 328 -10.31 50.00 20.16
C ILE A 328 -10.24 48.47 20.08
N TRP A 329 -9.11 47.88 20.47
CA TRP A 329 -8.95 46.42 20.53
C TRP A 329 -9.96 45.77 21.49
N LYS A 330 -10.14 46.37 22.68
CA LYS A 330 -11.16 45.93 23.64
C LYS A 330 -12.55 45.97 23.02
N GLY A 331 -12.88 47.03 22.26
CA GLY A 331 -14.12 47.14 21.50
C GLY A 331 -14.34 45.98 20.52
N MET A 332 -13.30 45.58 19.78
CA MET A 332 -13.35 44.42 18.88
C MET A 332 -13.67 43.12 19.64
N LEU A 333 -13.05 42.89 20.80
CA LEU A 333 -13.33 41.72 21.65
C LEU A 333 -14.75 41.75 22.24
N CYS A 334 -15.20 42.88 22.77
CA CYS A 334 -16.57 43.03 23.29
C CYS A 334 -17.62 42.75 22.19
N ALA A 335 -17.31 43.10 20.93
CA ALA A 335 -18.18 42.85 19.79
C ALA A 335 -18.27 41.35 19.46
N LEU A 336 -17.13 40.65 19.54
CA LEU A 336 -17.07 39.21 19.33
C LEU A 336 -17.79 38.43 20.44
N GLU A 337 -17.72 38.90 21.69
CA GLU A 337 -18.45 38.31 22.83
C GLU A 337 -19.98 38.31 22.63
N LYS A 338 -20.52 39.16 21.74
CA LYS A 338 -21.96 39.15 21.40
C LYS A 338 -22.39 37.94 20.58
N PHE A 339 -21.43 37.19 20.03
CA PHE A 339 -21.68 35.99 19.25
C PHE A 339 -21.35 34.69 19.98
N GLY A 340 -20.67 34.74 21.14
CA GLY A 340 -20.25 33.58 21.93
C GLY A 340 -19.33 33.98 23.08
N ALA A 341 -19.01 33.04 23.98
CA ALA A 341 -18.31 33.24 25.25
C ALA A 341 -19.11 34.04 26.32
N LYS A 342 -18.82 33.79 27.60
CA LYS A 342 -19.40 34.58 28.70
C LYS A 342 -18.82 36.00 28.68
N GLU A 343 -19.64 37.00 29.00
CA GLU A 343 -19.23 38.41 29.05
C GLU A 343 -17.93 38.61 29.85
N GLY A 344 -16.98 39.32 29.27
CA GLY A 344 -15.68 39.60 29.87
C GLY A 344 -14.66 38.47 29.76
N THR A 345 -15.00 37.31 29.18
CA THR A 345 -14.06 36.18 29.03
C THR A 345 -12.96 36.51 28.02
N LEU A 346 -13.34 36.98 26.83
CA LEU A 346 -12.38 37.27 25.77
C LEU A 346 -11.54 38.49 26.12
N THR A 347 -12.16 39.52 26.71
CA THR A 347 -11.44 40.75 27.12
C THR A 347 -10.40 40.53 28.23
N LYS A 348 -10.57 39.51 29.08
CA LYS A 348 -9.57 39.11 30.09
C LYS A 348 -8.46 38.25 29.52
N LYS A 349 -8.78 37.37 28.57
CA LYS A 349 -7.84 36.39 28.00
C LYS A 349 -6.95 36.99 26.92
N TYR A 350 -7.55 37.77 26.03
CA TYR A 350 -6.94 38.29 24.80
C TYR A 350 -6.56 39.78 24.94
N THR A 351 -5.95 40.15 26.08
CA THR A 351 -5.61 41.56 26.37
C THR A 351 -4.64 42.15 25.35
N TYR A 352 -4.68 43.47 25.16
CA TYR A 352 -3.84 44.21 24.21
C TYR A 352 -2.33 43.90 24.37
N SER A 353 -1.86 43.76 25.60
CA SER A 353 -0.44 43.52 25.92
C SER A 353 -0.03 42.04 25.85
N SER A 354 -0.97 41.11 26.04
CA SER A 354 -0.66 39.67 26.10
C SER A 354 -0.86 38.94 24.78
N ILE A 355 -1.76 39.43 23.92
CA ILE A 355 -2.12 38.72 22.72
C ILE A 355 -1.00 38.74 21.68
N LYS A 356 -0.75 37.56 21.10
CA LYS A 356 0.27 37.35 20.09
C LYS A 356 -0.34 36.86 18.79
N PHE A 357 0.37 37.16 17.71
CA PHE A 357 0.12 36.62 16.39
C PHE A 357 0.41 35.10 16.35
N SER A 358 0.08 34.43 15.25
CA SER A 358 0.19 32.97 15.15
C SER A 358 1.63 32.41 15.21
N ASP A 359 2.65 33.27 15.21
CA ASP A 359 4.06 32.90 15.46
C ASP A 359 4.40 32.80 16.96
N ASN A 360 3.43 33.03 17.85
CA ASN A 360 3.57 33.05 19.32
C ASN A 360 4.66 33.99 19.86
N THR A 361 5.16 34.92 19.05
CA THR A 361 6.24 35.84 19.40
C THR A 361 5.85 37.30 19.15
N THR A 362 5.20 37.60 18.03
CA THR A 362 4.83 38.97 17.64
C THR A 362 3.59 39.44 18.40
N THR A 363 3.70 40.54 19.14
CA THR A 363 2.56 41.17 19.84
C THR A 363 1.65 41.93 18.86
N LEU A 364 0.39 42.18 19.26
CA LEU A 364 -0.55 42.98 18.45
C LEU A 364 0.01 44.35 18.05
N GLU A 365 0.67 45.03 18.98
CA GLU A 365 1.26 46.33 18.73
C GLU A 365 2.39 46.26 17.70
N ASN A 366 3.31 45.29 17.84
CA ASN A 366 4.42 45.12 16.92
C ASN A 366 3.92 44.73 15.52
N PHE A 367 2.91 43.87 15.44
CA PHE A 367 2.25 43.53 14.18
C PHE A 367 1.59 44.76 13.52
N ALA A 368 0.88 45.57 14.31
CA ALA A 368 0.25 46.81 13.84
C ALA A 368 1.28 47.90 13.46
N LYS A 369 2.53 47.81 13.96
CA LYS A 369 3.64 48.69 13.58
C LYS A 369 4.30 48.33 12.25
N THR A 370 4.19 47.08 11.80
CA THR A 370 4.66 46.66 10.47
C THR A 370 4.12 47.61 9.37
N PRO A 371 4.88 47.97 8.34
CA PRO A 371 4.35 48.81 7.26
C PRO A 371 3.13 48.17 6.56
N GLN A 372 2.13 48.97 6.19
CA GLN A 372 0.86 48.48 5.64
C GLN A 372 1.05 47.57 4.40
N PHE A 373 1.94 47.97 3.48
CA PHE A 373 2.31 47.16 2.32
C PHE A 373 2.79 45.75 2.71
N LEU A 374 3.65 45.63 3.72
CA LEU A 374 4.18 44.33 4.17
C LEU A 374 3.12 43.50 4.90
N ARG A 375 2.21 44.13 5.65
CA ARG A 375 1.05 43.43 6.25
C ARG A 375 0.12 42.87 5.19
N TRP A 376 -0.22 43.66 4.17
CA TRP A 376 -1.07 43.20 3.08
C TRP A 376 -0.40 42.08 2.28
N MET A 377 0.93 42.13 2.10
CA MET A 377 1.67 41.04 1.47
C MET A 377 1.61 39.75 2.28
N ILE A 378 1.69 39.83 3.62
CA ILE A 378 1.51 38.68 4.52
C ILE A 378 0.07 38.13 4.39
N GLU A 379 -0.95 38.99 4.49
CA GLU A 379 -2.37 38.59 4.32
C GLU A 379 -2.62 37.97 2.93
N TRP A 380 -1.95 38.49 1.90
CA TRP A 380 -2.02 37.98 0.53
C TRP A 380 -1.44 36.57 0.44
N SER A 381 -0.26 36.35 1.01
CA SER A 381 0.39 35.03 1.01
C SER A 381 -0.42 33.97 1.76
N GLU A 382 -1.03 34.35 2.89
CA GLU A 382 -1.91 33.47 3.67
C GLU A 382 -3.17 33.11 2.87
N HIS A 383 -3.84 34.11 2.29
CA HIS A 383 -5.03 33.87 1.49
C HIS A 383 -4.72 33.05 0.23
N PHE A 384 -3.57 33.30 -0.41
CA PHE A 384 -3.07 32.45 -1.49
C PHE A 384 -2.96 31.00 -1.04
N CYS A 385 -2.25 30.73 0.07
CA CYS A 385 -2.03 29.37 0.55
C CYS A 385 -3.34 28.65 0.89
N LYS A 386 -4.28 29.33 1.54
CA LYS A 386 -5.62 28.79 1.80
C LYS A 386 -6.33 28.39 0.49
N LYS A 387 -6.34 29.28 -0.51
CA LYS A 387 -7.01 29.04 -1.80
C LYS A 387 -6.29 27.99 -2.64
N GLN A 388 -4.96 27.98 -2.60
CA GLN A 388 -4.12 26.99 -3.27
C GLN A 388 -4.38 25.59 -2.72
N SER A 389 -4.48 25.44 -1.39
CA SER A 389 -4.83 24.18 -0.74
C SER A 389 -6.21 23.68 -1.16
N GLN A 390 -7.23 24.55 -1.18
CA GLN A 390 -8.56 24.21 -1.69
C GLN A 390 -8.52 23.74 -3.15
N LYS A 391 -7.85 24.48 -4.03
CA LYS A 391 -7.71 24.13 -5.45
C LYS A 391 -6.89 22.85 -5.66
N TYR A 392 -5.90 22.61 -4.80
CA TYR A 392 -5.13 21.38 -4.80
C TYR A 392 -5.99 20.19 -4.39
N ASN A 393 -6.86 20.32 -3.39
CA ASN A 393 -7.78 19.26 -2.99
C ASN A 393 -8.80 18.93 -4.11
N ASP A 394 -9.36 19.95 -4.76
CA ASP A 394 -10.22 19.77 -5.95
C ASP A 394 -9.49 18.97 -7.06
N LEU A 395 -8.21 19.27 -7.29
CA LEU A 395 -7.35 18.60 -8.27
C LEU A 395 -7.02 17.17 -7.83
N LYS A 396 -6.61 16.99 -6.57
CA LYS A 396 -6.29 15.71 -5.94
C LYS A 396 -7.45 14.73 -6.05
N GLU A 397 -8.67 15.15 -5.76
CA GLU A 397 -9.85 14.31 -5.83
C GLU A 397 -10.06 13.76 -7.25
N LYS A 398 -9.96 14.63 -8.27
CA LYS A 398 -10.24 14.24 -9.67
C LYS A 398 -9.07 13.60 -10.40
N CYS A 399 -7.83 13.83 -9.97
CA CYS A 399 -6.63 13.28 -10.61
C CYS A 399 -6.15 11.95 -10.00
N THR A 400 -6.76 11.46 -8.91
CA THR A 400 -6.34 10.19 -8.25
C THR A 400 -6.69 8.93 -9.08
N GLY A 401 -7.56 9.04 -10.09
CA GLY A 401 -7.95 7.96 -11.01
C GLY A 401 -7.52 8.16 -12.47
N CYS A 402 -6.64 9.12 -12.77
CA CYS A 402 -6.18 9.39 -14.13
C CYS A 402 -5.09 8.39 -14.55
N ASP A 403 -5.28 7.72 -15.68
CA ASP A 403 -4.33 6.76 -16.24
C ASP A 403 -3.49 7.42 -17.35
N ILE A 404 -2.17 7.29 -17.25
CA ILE A 404 -1.20 7.88 -18.18
C ILE A 404 -0.50 6.76 -18.96
N GLU A 405 -0.75 6.71 -20.27
CA GLU A 405 -0.11 5.80 -21.21
C GLU A 405 1.06 6.48 -21.94
N VAL A 406 2.20 5.79 -22.05
CA VAL A 406 3.36 6.28 -22.82
C VAL A 406 3.50 5.47 -24.11
N ASN A 407 3.28 6.10 -25.26
CA ASN A 407 3.52 5.49 -26.56
C ASN A 407 4.99 5.66 -26.96
N VAL A 408 5.80 4.65 -26.61
CA VAL A 408 7.26 4.61 -26.77
C VAL A 408 7.73 4.72 -28.23
N GLY A 409 6.84 4.49 -29.21
CA GLY A 409 7.18 4.60 -30.64
C GLY A 409 7.17 6.04 -31.20
N ASN A 410 6.31 6.92 -30.68
CA ASN A 410 6.08 8.25 -31.25
C ASN A 410 6.31 9.40 -30.26
N ALA A 411 6.80 9.11 -29.04
CA ALA A 411 6.91 10.06 -27.94
C ALA A 411 5.59 10.82 -27.65
N SER A 412 4.44 10.19 -27.94
CA SER A 412 3.12 10.71 -27.60
C SER A 412 2.63 10.10 -26.28
N VAL A 413 1.98 10.91 -25.47
CA VAL A 413 1.37 10.49 -24.21
C VAL A 413 -0.14 10.51 -24.38
N THR A 414 -0.79 9.38 -24.13
CA THR A 414 -2.26 9.30 -24.08
C THR A 414 -2.68 9.34 -22.61
N CYS A 415 -3.47 10.34 -22.24
CA CYS A 415 -4.08 10.44 -20.92
C CYS A 415 -5.55 10.00 -21.05
N THR A 416 -5.88 8.81 -20.52
CA THR A 416 -7.21 8.20 -20.57
C THR A 416 -7.91 8.34 -19.22
N GLU A 417 -9.23 8.57 -19.23
CA GLU A 417 -10.02 8.85 -18.01
C GLU A 417 -9.56 10.10 -17.24
N CYS A 418 -8.91 11.04 -17.94
CA CYS A 418 -8.33 12.24 -17.33
C CYS A 418 -9.05 13.54 -17.72
N GLU A 419 -10.20 13.53 -18.41
CA GLU A 419 -10.89 14.78 -18.82
C GLU A 419 -11.17 15.71 -17.62
N ASP A 420 -11.75 15.19 -16.55
CA ASP A 420 -12.01 15.95 -15.32
C ASP A 420 -10.71 16.43 -14.67
N CYS A 421 -9.67 15.58 -14.67
CA CYS A 421 -8.35 15.95 -14.17
C CYS A 421 -7.74 17.07 -15.01
N LYS A 422 -7.80 17.02 -16.35
CA LYS A 422 -7.33 18.07 -17.26
C LYS A 422 -8.04 19.38 -16.97
N GLU A 423 -9.36 19.36 -16.82
CA GLU A 423 -10.14 20.57 -16.48
C GLU A 423 -9.68 21.17 -15.15
N LYS A 424 -9.52 20.34 -14.11
CA LYS A 424 -9.04 20.78 -12.79
C LYS A 424 -7.59 21.27 -12.83
N CYS A 425 -6.72 20.61 -13.58
CA CYS A 425 -5.34 21.05 -13.83
C CYS A 425 -5.30 22.41 -14.53
N GLN A 426 -6.13 22.66 -15.55
CA GLN A 426 -6.21 23.97 -16.20
C GLN A 426 -6.75 25.06 -15.26
N LYS A 427 -7.75 24.73 -14.43
CA LYS A 427 -8.26 25.63 -13.38
C LYS A 427 -7.18 25.95 -12.34
N TYR A 428 -6.38 24.96 -11.93
CA TYR A 428 -5.27 25.14 -11.01
C TYR A 428 -4.16 26.01 -11.62
N LYS A 429 -3.73 25.70 -12.85
CA LYS A 429 -2.72 26.50 -13.58
C LYS A 429 -3.17 27.95 -13.78
N SER A 430 -4.43 28.17 -14.16
CA SER A 430 -5.00 29.51 -14.31
C SER A 430 -5.02 30.26 -12.98
N PHE A 431 -5.36 29.58 -11.89
CA PHE A 431 -5.28 30.13 -10.54
C PHE A 431 -3.84 30.51 -10.18
N ILE A 432 -2.86 29.60 -10.32
CA ILE A 432 -1.45 29.88 -10.03
C ILE A 432 -0.93 31.06 -10.86
N THR A 433 -1.20 31.07 -12.17
CA THR A 433 -0.72 32.10 -13.09
C THR A 433 -1.24 33.48 -12.70
N LYS A 434 -2.53 33.58 -12.35
CA LYS A 434 -3.14 34.84 -11.90
C LYS A 434 -2.43 35.38 -10.65
N TRP A 435 -2.27 34.55 -9.62
CA TRP A 435 -1.63 34.97 -8.37
C TRP A 435 -0.12 35.20 -8.54
N GLN A 436 0.55 34.49 -9.46
CA GLN A 436 1.95 34.73 -9.78
C GLN A 436 2.18 36.12 -10.40
N ASN A 437 1.25 36.61 -11.21
CA ASN A 437 1.35 37.97 -11.76
C ASN A 437 1.23 39.05 -10.67
N ASP A 438 0.29 38.87 -9.75
CA ASP A 438 0.15 39.73 -8.57
C ASP A 438 1.42 39.66 -7.70
N TRP A 439 1.99 38.46 -7.49
CA TRP A 439 3.24 38.26 -6.75
C TRP A 439 4.44 38.92 -7.41
N LYS A 440 4.61 38.82 -8.74
CA LYS A 440 5.70 39.46 -9.48
C LYS A 440 5.71 40.97 -9.26
N THR A 441 4.53 41.58 -9.25
CA THR A 441 4.38 43.03 -9.04
C THR A 441 4.76 43.41 -7.61
N GLN A 442 4.25 42.67 -6.62
CA GLN A 442 4.55 42.90 -5.20
C GLN A 442 6.01 42.63 -4.84
N SER A 443 6.58 41.53 -5.33
CA SER A 443 7.97 41.16 -5.09
C SER A 443 8.94 42.14 -5.74
N HIS A 444 8.64 42.64 -6.94
CA HIS A 444 9.42 43.71 -7.56
C HIS A 444 9.39 44.99 -6.72
N LYS A 445 8.21 45.43 -6.27
CA LYS A 445 8.09 46.60 -5.37
C LYS A 445 8.89 46.40 -4.09
N TYR A 446 8.78 45.24 -3.46
CA TYR A 446 9.57 44.89 -2.27
C TYR A 446 11.06 45.01 -2.54
N GLN A 447 11.55 44.45 -3.65
CA GLN A 447 12.97 44.46 -4.00
C GLN A 447 13.49 45.90 -4.22
N THR A 448 12.70 46.74 -4.89
CA THR A 448 13.01 48.16 -5.08
C THR A 448 13.11 48.89 -3.74
N LEU A 449 12.16 48.68 -2.84
CA LEU A 449 12.15 49.31 -1.52
C LEU A 449 13.27 48.77 -0.61
N TYR A 450 13.55 47.47 -0.67
CA TYR A 450 14.65 46.85 0.08
C TYR A 450 16.00 47.38 -0.39
N THR A 451 16.21 47.50 -1.70
CA THR A 451 17.42 48.11 -2.26
C THR A 451 17.54 49.57 -1.81
N LYS A 452 16.47 50.36 -1.96
CA LYS A 452 16.43 51.76 -1.51
C LYS A 452 16.74 51.93 -0.02
N ALA A 453 16.21 51.05 0.83
CA ALA A 453 16.49 51.05 2.28
C ALA A 453 17.94 50.69 2.63
N THR A 454 18.63 49.97 1.74
CA THR A 454 19.97 49.40 2.01
C THR A 454 21.12 50.11 1.30
N THR A 455 20.86 50.88 0.25
CA THR A 455 21.91 51.55 -0.56
C THR A 455 21.91 53.07 -0.48
N SER A 456 20.87 53.72 0.03
CA SER A 456 20.73 55.19 -0.01
C SER A 456 20.51 55.82 1.37
N ASP A 457 21.25 56.90 1.67
CA ASP A 457 21.11 57.71 2.89
C ASP A 457 20.09 58.86 2.80
N ASN A 458 19.56 59.16 1.60
CA ASN A 458 18.62 60.27 1.39
C ASN A 458 17.17 59.78 1.16
N THR A 459 16.29 60.15 2.11
CA THR A 459 14.84 59.84 2.13
C THR A 459 13.96 61.09 1.89
N SER A 460 14.46 62.14 1.23
CA SER A 460 13.78 63.45 1.21
C SER A 460 12.45 63.46 0.44
N ASP A 461 12.35 62.68 -0.64
CA ASP A 461 11.26 62.80 -1.63
C ASP A 461 10.13 61.77 -1.44
N SER A 462 10.25 60.87 -0.46
CA SER A 462 9.25 59.82 -0.16
C SER A 462 8.16 60.31 0.79
N ASP A 463 6.94 59.80 0.64
CA ASP A 463 5.86 60.05 1.60
C ASP A 463 6.11 59.38 2.97
N GLU A 464 5.26 59.69 3.95
CA GLU A 464 5.41 59.21 5.33
C GLU A 464 5.27 57.69 5.46
N ALA A 465 4.44 57.07 4.61
CA ALA A 465 4.23 55.62 4.62
C ALA A 465 5.48 54.89 4.09
N GLU A 466 6.06 55.37 2.99
CA GLU A 466 7.30 54.82 2.44
C GLU A 466 8.49 55.08 3.37
N LYS A 467 8.61 56.26 3.99
CA LYS A 467 9.67 56.54 4.98
C LYS A 467 9.68 55.54 6.13
N LYS A 468 8.50 55.25 6.71
CA LYS A 468 8.35 54.24 7.77
C LYS A 468 8.71 52.83 7.27
N LEU A 469 8.34 52.51 6.04
CA LEU A 469 8.68 51.23 5.42
C LEU A 469 10.19 51.07 5.23
N LEU A 470 10.87 52.07 4.66
CA LEU A 470 12.31 52.04 4.45
C LEU A 470 13.06 51.92 5.79
N LYS A 471 12.62 52.66 6.81
CA LYS A 471 13.16 52.55 8.17
C LYS A 471 12.97 51.13 8.73
N TYR A 472 11.78 50.57 8.62
CA TYR A 472 11.49 49.20 9.07
C TYR A 472 12.37 48.16 8.38
N LEU A 473 12.52 48.24 7.05
CA LEU A 473 13.40 47.34 6.30
C LEU A 473 14.88 47.50 6.69
N LYS A 474 15.33 48.71 7.01
CA LYS A 474 16.69 48.98 7.50
C LYS A 474 16.94 48.36 8.88
N GLU A 475 15.95 48.41 9.77
CA GLU A 475 16.00 47.83 11.13
C GLU A 475 15.93 46.30 11.14
N LEU A 476 15.41 45.66 10.08
CA LEU A 476 15.37 44.20 9.96
C LEU A 476 16.75 43.54 9.71
N LYS A 477 17.84 44.31 9.55
CA LYS A 477 19.20 43.76 9.37
C LYS A 477 19.78 43.24 10.69
N GLU A 478 20.37 42.04 10.66
CA GLU A 478 21.19 41.54 11.78
C GLU A 478 22.56 42.25 11.83
N PRO A 479 23.08 42.61 13.02
CA PRO A 479 24.39 43.26 13.15
C PRO A 479 25.61 42.41 12.77
N ASN A 480 25.50 41.06 12.75
CA ASN A 480 26.67 40.16 12.78
C ASN A 480 26.62 38.87 11.89
N GLY A 481 25.78 38.74 10.86
CA GLY A 481 25.85 37.53 10.01
C GLY A 481 24.90 37.50 8.80
N ASN A 482 25.47 37.19 7.63
CA ASN A 482 24.84 36.94 6.32
C ASN A 482 23.58 37.75 5.95
N SER A 483 23.72 38.65 4.98
CA SER A 483 22.73 39.63 4.45
C SER A 483 21.45 39.06 3.83
N ASP A 484 21.13 37.79 4.07
CA ASP A 484 20.26 37.02 3.20
C ASP A 484 18.88 36.73 3.77
N LYS A 485 18.60 36.92 5.07
CA LYS A 485 17.34 36.44 5.68
C LYS A 485 16.06 37.14 5.18
N TYR A 486 16.12 38.44 4.91
CA TYR A 486 15.00 39.26 4.41
C TYR A 486 15.29 39.88 3.05
N SER A 487 16.31 39.40 2.34
CA SER A 487 16.86 40.06 1.15
C SER A 487 15.93 40.08 -0.07
N THR A 488 14.84 39.31 -0.03
CA THR A 488 13.86 39.13 -1.10
C THR A 488 12.47 39.00 -0.49
N ALA A 489 11.43 39.31 -1.27
CA ALA A 489 10.04 39.18 -0.83
C ALA A 489 9.72 37.74 -0.40
N GLY A 490 10.22 36.74 -1.14
CA GLY A 490 10.02 35.33 -0.84
C GLY A 490 10.54 34.93 0.54
N LYS A 491 11.80 35.27 0.83
CA LYS A 491 12.40 35.00 2.13
C LYS A 491 11.69 35.74 3.28
N TYR A 492 11.25 36.98 3.04
CA TYR A 492 10.44 37.72 4.01
C TYR A 492 9.11 37.01 4.32
N ILE A 493 8.39 36.53 3.31
CA ILE A 493 7.14 35.79 3.50
C ILE A 493 7.36 34.44 4.15
N ASN A 494 8.39 33.69 3.76
CA ASN A 494 8.71 32.41 4.40
C ASN A 494 9.02 32.56 5.89
N GLU A 495 9.58 33.71 6.32
CA GLU A 495 9.95 33.97 7.72
C GLU A 495 8.82 34.65 8.53
N LYS A 496 8.04 35.54 7.93
CA LYS A 496 7.04 36.37 8.63
C LYS A 496 5.58 36.00 8.33
N GLY A 497 5.33 35.27 7.24
CA GLY A 497 3.98 34.93 6.78
C GLY A 497 3.45 33.63 7.39
N TYR A 498 2.13 33.51 7.49
CA TYR A 498 1.47 32.24 7.76
C TYR A 498 1.21 31.51 6.45
N ILE A 499 2.07 30.53 6.11
CA ILE A 499 2.02 29.80 4.84
C ILE A 499 1.75 28.30 5.02
N ASN A 500 1.30 27.88 6.21
CA ASN A 500 1.16 26.46 6.55
C ASN A 500 0.13 25.73 5.67
N ASP A 501 -0.90 26.41 5.19
CA ASP A 501 -1.89 25.81 4.29
C ASP A 501 -1.28 25.35 2.95
N CYS A 502 -0.19 25.99 2.50
CA CYS A 502 0.55 25.58 1.31
C CYS A 502 1.28 24.22 1.49
N ASN A 503 1.43 23.72 2.73
CA ASN A 503 2.06 22.41 2.96
C ASN A 503 1.27 21.26 2.31
N GLU A 504 -0.06 21.39 2.15
CA GLU A 504 -0.92 20.33 1.57
C GLU A 504 -0.52 20.00 0.12
N SER A 505 -0.19 21.02 -0.68
CA SER A 505 0.28 20.88 -2.06
C SER A 505 1.79 20.61 -2.16
N LYS A 506 2.52 20.82 -1.05
CA LYS A 506 3.99 20.92 -0.95
C LYS A 506 4.60 22.10 -1.71
N GLN A 507 3.79 23.03 -2.22
CA GLN A 507 4.26 24.23 -2.92
C GLN A 507 4.21 25.43 -1.99
N LYS A 508 5.20 25.54 -1.11
CA LYS A 508 5.21 26.48 0.02
C LYS A 508 6.33 27.51 -0.01
N ASP A 509 7.33 27.33 -0.87
CA ASP A 509 8.48 28.21 -0.89
C ASP A 509 8.32 29.36 -1.90
N PHE A 510 8.24 30.60 -1.38
CA PHE A 510 8.07 31.82 -2.15
C PHE A 510 9.37 32.38 -2.76
N HIS A 511 10.49 31.67 -2.72
CA HIS A 511 11.77 32.17 -3.26
C HIS A 511 11.76 32.45 -4.77
N ASP A 512 12.66 33.31 -5.24
CA ASP A 512 12.62 33.88 -6.59
C ASP A 512 13.28 33.02 -7.70
N ASN A 513 13.71 31.78 -7.44
CA ASN A 513 14.46 30.94 -8.39
C ASN A 513 13.67 29.69 -8.88
N PRO A 514 12.87 29.81 -9.94
CA PRO A 514 11.91 28.77 -10.32
C PRO A 514 12.52 27.50 -10.95
N LYS A 515 13.83 27.48 -11.29
CA LYS A 515 14.31 26.53 -12.32
C LYS A 515 14.48 25.08 -11.88
N LYS A 516 14.49 24.74 -10.58
CA LYS A 516 14.70 23.35 -10.12
C LYS A 516 14.04 22.96 -8.78
N ASP A 517 13.23 23.83 -8.17
CA ASP A 517 12.67 23.51 -6.85
C ASP A 517 11.28 22.85 -6.94
N LYS A 518 11.17 21.69 -6.29
CA LYS A 518 9.92 20.93 -6.14
C LYS A 518 8.92 21.62 -5.21
N ASP A 519 9.40 22.49 -4.32
CA ASP A 519 8.61 23.14 -3.27
C ASP A 519 8.21 24.58 -3.65
N TYR A 520 8.56 25.06 -4.86
CA TYR A 520 8.25 26.41 -5.33
C TYR A 520 6.74 26.70 -5.39
N THR A 521 6.33 27.76 -4.70
CA THR A 521 4.93 28.17 -4.51
C THR A 521 4.16 28.35 -5.81
N PHE A 522 4.78 28.97 -6.83
CA PHE A 522 4.11 29.33 -8.09
C PHE A 522 4.41 28.37 -9.24
N ARG A 523 4.80 27.14 -8.93
CA ARG A 523 4.91 26.09 -9.95
C ARG A 523 3.53 25.81 -10.56
N GLU A 524 3.48 25.66 -11.89
CA GLU A 524 2.22 25.52 -12.64
C GLU A 524 1.35 24.37 -12.14
N TYR A 525 1.97 23.25 -11.76
CA TYR A 525 1.30 22.07 -11.21
C TYR A 525 2.06 21.54 -9.99
N PRO A 526 1.35 21.00 -8.98
CA PRO A 526 1.97 20.35 -7.83
C PRO A 526 2.85 19.20 -8.28
N GLN A 527 4.03 19.02 -7.66
CA GLN A 527 4.97 17.95 -8.04
C GLN A 527 4.31 16.56 -8.10
N LYS A 528 3.37 16.28 -7.19
CA LYS A 528 2.66 14.99 -7.11
C LYS A 528 1.78 14.71 -8.33
N TYR A 529 1.17 15.73 -8.91
CA TYR A 529 0.22 15.61 -10.04
C TYR A 529 0.72 16.28 -11.31
N HIS A 530 2.01 16.64 -11.33
CA HIS A 530 2.62 17.34 -12.45
C HIS A 530 2.47 16.54 -13.74
N THR A 531 2.58 15.22 -13.66
CA THR A 531 2.48 14.28 -14.78
C THR A 531 1.08 14.13 -15.32
N GLU A 532 0.09 13.98 -14.45
CA GLU A 532 -1.33 13.91 -14.75
C GLU A 532 -1.80 15.20 -15.43
N CYS A 533 -1.26 16.34 -14.97
CA CYS A 533 -1.59 17.65 -15.54
C CYS A 533 -0.83 18.00 -16.82
N THR A 534 0.38 17.48 -17.04
CA THR A 534 1.19 17.79 -18.23
C THR A 534 1.09 16.74 -19.32
N CYS A 535 0.56 15.56 -19.02
CA CYS A 535 0.73 14.39 -19.87
C CYS A 535 2.20 14.23 -20.32
N GLY A 536 3.15 14.47 -19.39
CA GLY A 536 4.58 14.37 -19.63
C GLY A 536 5.15 13.01 -19.18
N PRO A 537 6.28 12.54 -19.74
CA PRO A 537 6.80 11.21 -19.44
C PRO A 537 7.28 11.07 -17.99
N THR A 538 6.76 10.09 -17.26
CA THR A 538 7.37 9.54 -16.03
C THR A 538 8.13 8.26 -16.34
N GLN A 539 9.17 8.01 -15.54
CA GLN A 539 9.72 6.65 -15.42
C GLN A 539 8.63 5.72 -14.85
N PRO A 540 8.41 4.54 -15.45
CA PRO A 540 7.46 3.57 -14.92
C PRO A 540 7.85 3.16 -13.49
N LYS A 541 6.84 2.98 -12.61
CA LYS A 541 7.05 2.45 -11.25
C LYS A 541 7.90 1.17 -11.31
N SER A 542 8.87 1.06 -10.41
CA SER A 542 9.75 -0.12 -10.35
C SER A 542 8.91 -1.38 -10.07
N ALA A 543 9.40 -2.54 -10.52
CA ALA A 543 8.71 -3.80 -10.30
C ALA A 543 8.52 -4.12 -8.81
N CYS A 544 9.54 -3.89 -7.98
CA CYS A 544 9.44 -4.06 -6.53
C CYS A 544 8.36 -3.19 -5.90
N GLU A 545 8.21 -1.93 -6.32
CA GLU A 545 7.16 -1.07 -5.80
C GLU A 545 5.76 -1.59 -6.14
N ILE A 546 5.58 -2.18 -7.33
CA ILE A 546 4.32 -2.79 -7.74
C ILE A 546 4.06 -4.05 -6.90
N ALA A 547 5.06 -4.93 -6.78
CA ALA A 547 5.00 -6.15 -5.97
C ALA A 547 4.66 -5.86 -4.49
N GLU A 548 5.35 -4.90 -3.87
CA GLU A 548 5.09 -4.47 -2.49
C GLU A 548 3.66 -3.96 -2.32
N LYS A 549 3.19 -3.10 -3.22
CA LYS A 549 1.85 -2.51 -3.14
C LYS A 549 0.75 -3.56 -3.29
N VAL A 550 0.91 -4.51 -4.22
CA VAL A 550 -0.10 -5.56 -4.43
C VAL A 550 -0.17 -6.52 -3.25
N LEU A 551 0.97 -6.94 -2.70
CA LEU A 551 1.02 -7.86 -1.55
C LEU A 551 0.47 -7.18 -0.30
N LYS A 552 0.78 -5.89 -0.06
CA LYS A 552 0.16 -5.11 1.03
C LYS A 552 -1.35 -4.96 0.87
N ARG A 553 -1.83 -4.75 -0.37
CA ARG A 553 -3.28 -4.68 -0.67
C ARG A 553 -3.97 -6.00 -0.34
N GLU A 554 -3.38 -7.11 -0.76
CA GLU A 554 -3.92 -8.45 -0.47
C GLU A 554 -3.86 -8.78 1.03
N ALA A 555 -2.76 -8.44 1.71
CA ALA A 555 -2.64 -8.63 3.16
C ALA A 555 -3.68 -7.84 3.97
N LYS A 556 -3.99 -6.60 3.55
CA LYS A 556 -5.09 -5.79 4.13
C LYS A 556 -6.45 -6.42 3.93
N ASN A 557 -6.64 -7.16 2.84
CA ASN A 557 -7.87 -7.91 2.57
C ASN A 557 -7.81 -9.35 3.11
N GLU A 558 -6.90 -9.65 4.04
CA GLU A 558 -6.70 -10.99 4.62
C GLU A 558 -6.52 -12.08 3.55
N TYR A 559 -5.91 -11.71 2.42
CA TYR A 559 -5.72 -12.55 1.25
C TYR A 559 -7.01 -13.17 0.69
N LYS A 560 -8.20 -12.65 1.05
CA LYS A 560 -9.52 -13.19 0.62
C LYS A 560 -9.59 -13.41 -0.88
N ASN A 561 -9.12 -12.45 -1.68
CA ASN A 561 -9.17 -12.56 -3.13
C ASN A 561 -8.32 -13.72 -3.64
N VAL A 562 -7.08 -13.83 -3.17
CA VAL A 562 -6.19 -14.90 -3.64
C VAL A 562 -6.65 -16.26 -3.13
N CYS A 563 -7.09 -16.34 -1.87
CA CYS A 563 -7.65 -17.56 -1.31
C CYS A 563 -8.91 -18.01 -2.09
N ASN A 564 -9.79 -17.08 -2.47
CA ASN A 564 -10.98 -17.41 -3.27
C ASN A 564 -10.60 -17.91 -4.68
N GLU A 565 -9.58 -17.31 -5.30
CA GLU A 565 -9.16 -17.70 -6.65
C GLU A 565 -8.42 -19.05 -6.67
N LYS A 566 -7.59 -19.33 -5.64
CA LYS A 566 -6.86 -20.60 -5.50
C LYS A 566 -7.75 -21.75 -4.98
N PHE A 567 -8.72 -21.48 -4.09
CA PHE A 567 -9.49 -22.50 -3.36
C PHE A 567 -11.04 -22.45 -3.57
N LYS A 568 -11.53 -21.83 -4.65
CA LYS A 568 -12.98 -21.74 -4.97
C LYS A 568 -13.69 -23.11 -4.85
N ASN A 569 -14.86 -23.12 -4.21
CA ASN A 569 -15.76 -24.28 -3.97
C ASN A 569 -15.36 -25.29 -2.87
N GLY A 570 -14.44 -24.95 -1.96
CA GLY A 570 -14.19 -25.80 -0.78
C GLY A 570 -13.56 -27.16 -1.07
N LYS A 571 -13.13 -27.43 -2.32
CA LYS A 571 -12.32 -28.61 -2.65
C LYS A 571 -10.93 -28.41 -2.06
N LYS A 572 -10.61 -29.23 -1.04
CA LYS A 572 -9.42 -29.13 -0.19
C LYS A 572 -8.10 -29.55 -0.89
N THR A 573 -8.13 -29.97 -2.16
CA THR A 573 -6.99 -30.64 -2.81
C THR A 573 -6.43 -29.88 -4.00
N ASN A 574 -5.09 -29.87 -4.13
CA ASN A 574 -4.39 -29.46 -5.34
C ASN A 574 -4.74 -30.43 -6.48
N PRO A 575 -5.00 -29.95 -7.71
CA PRO A 575 -5.34 -30.83 -8.83
C PRO A 575 -4.14 -31.69 -9.23
N GLY A 576 -4.39 -32.90 -9.72
CA GLY A 576 -3.39 -33.69 -10.43
C GLY A 576 -3.06 -33.11 -11.82
N TRP A 577 -2.15 -33.75 -12.54
CA TRP A 577 -1.85 -33.42 -13.93
C TRP A 577 -3.12 -33.58 -14.79
N ASN A 578 -3.39 -32.63 -15.69
CA ASN A 578 -4.63 -32.62 -16.45
C ASN A 578 -4.36 -32.86 -17.94
N CYS A 579 -4.64 -34.06 -18.42
CA CYS A 579 -4.46 -34.46 -19.82
C CYS A 579 -5.79 -34.49 -20.59
N ASN A 580 -6.78 -33.69 -20.19
CA ASN A 580 -8.08 -33.64 -20.85
C ASN A 580 -8.02 -32.77 -22.11
N LYS A 581 -8.33 -33.34 -23.29
CA LYS A 581 -8.36 -32.62 -24.57
C LYS A 581 -9.14 -31.31 -24.56
N ASN A 582 -10.19 -31.21 -23.75
CA ASN A 582 -11.06 -30.03 -23.67
C ASN A 582 -10.45 -28.86 -22.93
N LYS A 583 -9.25 -29.01 -22.37
CA LYS A 583 -8.50 -27.93 -21.71
C LYS A 583 -7.44 -27.31 -22.60
N PHE A 584 -7.27 -27.82 -23.82
CA PHE A 584 -6.28 -27.35 -24.77
C PHE A 584 -6.94 -26.72 -26.00
N LYS A 585 -6.15 -25.91 -26.71
CA LYS A 585 -6.53 -25.32 -27.99
C LYS A 585 -6.57 -26.37 -29.09
N ARG A 586 -7.27 -26.06 -30.18
CA ARG A 586 -7.40 -26.96 -31.35
C ARG A 586 -6.01 -27.24 -31.96
N GLY A 587 -5.67 -28.51 -32.14
CA GLY A 587 -4.36 -28.98 -32.59
C GLY A 587 -3.38 -29.35 -31.46
N GLU A 588 -3.73 -29.05 -30.20
CA GLU A 588 -2.92 -29.30 -28.99
C GLU A 588 -3.61 -30.27 -28.00
N GLU A 589 -4.65 -30.98 -28.45
CA GLU A 589 -5.60 -31.75 -27.63
C GLU A 589 -4.99 -32.89 -26.79
N ASN A 590 -3.74 -33.25 -27.02
CA ASN A 590 -3.16 -34.43 -26.39
C ASN A 590 -2.25 -34.10 -25.20
N ALA A 591 -1.92 -32.82 -24.96
CA ALA A 591 -0.96 -32.41 -23.94
C ALA A 591 -1.43 -32.68 -22.50
N CYS A 592 -0.53 -32.54 -21.53
CA CYS A 592 -0.83 -32.65 -20.10
C CYS A 592 -0.43 -31.36 -19.38
N MET A 593 -1.40 -30.67 -18.78
CA MET A 593 -1.18 -29.39 -18.11
C MET A 593 -0.73 -29.61 -16.66
N PRO A 594 0.40 -29.01 -16.22
CA PRO A 594 0.89 -29.13 -14.85
C PRO A 594 -0.12 -28.58 -13.83
N PRO A 595 -0.22 -29.18 -12.63
CA PRO A 595 -1.01 -28.63 -11.52
C PRO A 595 -0.73 -27.16 -11.23
N ARG A 596 0.55 -26.76 -11.31
CA ARG A 596 1.02 -25.39 -11.11
C ARG A 596 0.38 -24.44 -12.13
N ARG A 597 0.49 -24.74 -13.43
CA ARG A 597 -0.12 -23.95 -14.52
C ARG A 597 -1.65 -23.89 -14.43
N GLN A 598 -2.32 -24.99 -14.04
CA GLN A 598 -3.78 -25.02 -13.84
C GLN A 598 -4.25 -24.06 -12.74
N LYS A 599 -3.39 -23.80 -11.75
CA LYS A 599 -3.67 -22.91 -10.62
C LYS A 599 -2.95 -21.57 -10.72
N LEU A 600 -2.34 -21.26 -11.87
CA LEU A 600 -1.60 -20.01 -12.09
C LEU A 600 -2.50 -18.80 -11.80
N TYR A 601 -1.99 -17.85 -11.03
CA TYR A 601 -2.76 -16.67 -10.66
C TYR A 601 -2.83 -15.67 -11.82
N LEU A 602 -4.03 -15.52 -12.37
CA LEU A 602 -4.29 -14.74 -13.60
C LEU A 602 -5.33 -13.63 -13.39
N LYS A 603 -5.72 -13.33 -12.15
CA LYS A 603 -6.87 -12.46 -11.85
C LYS A 603 -6.74 -11.06 -12.49
N GLN A 604 -5.60 -10.41 -12.35
CA GLN A 604 -5.38 -9.05 -12.86
C GLN A 604 -5.36 -9.03 -14.39
N LEU A 605 -4.87 -10.08 -15.02
CA LEU A 605 -4.95 -10.26 -16.48
C LEU A 605 -6.39 -10.57 -16.95
N LYS A 606 -7.23 -11.19 -16.13
CA LYS A 606 -8.66 -11.39 -16.40
C LYS A 606 -9.47 -10.11 -16.21
N GLU A 607 -9.21 -9.36 -15.15
CA GLU A 607 -9.89 -8.09 -14.83
C GLU A 607 -9.38 -6.92 -15.69
N PHE A 608 -8.25 -7.11 -16.38
CA PHE A 608 -7.75 -6.16 -17.35
C PHE A 608 -8.80 -5.88 -18.43
N SER A 609 -9.12 -4.61 -18.64
CA SER A 609 -10.18 -4.14 -19.54
C SER A 609 -9.86 -4.35 -21.03
N GLY A 610 -8.62 -4.75 -21.36
CA GLY A 610 -8.19 -5.00 -22.74
C GLY A 610 -7.97 -3.71 -23.55
N GLY A 611 -7.74 -2.57 -22.89
CA GLY A 611 -7.46 -1.27 -23.52
C GLY A 611 -6.09 -1.16 -24.21
N THR A 612 -5.68 0.03 -24.66
CA THR A 612 -4.42 0.26 -25.41
C THR A 612 -3.15 0.37 -24.56
N SER A 613 -3.27 0.31 -23.23
CA SER A 613 -2.18 0.59 -22.29
C SER A 613 -1.20 -0.58 -22.12
N LYS A 614 -0.05 -0.52 -22.80
CA LYS A 614 1.08 -1.43 -22.53
C LYS A 614 1.58 -1.33 -21.08
N THR A 615 1.45 -0.16 -20.45
CA THR A 615 1.90 0.07 -19.08
C THR A 615 1.01 -0.66 -18.06
N GLU A 616 -0.31 -0.66 -18.27
CA GLU A 616 -1.22 -1.47 -17.45
C GLU A 616 -1.01 -2.95 -17.67
N LEU A 617 -0.78 -3.38 -18.92
CA LEU A 617 -0.45 -4.77 -19.21
C LEU A 617 0.81 -5.21 -18.45
N ARG A 618 1.86 -4.40 -18.46
CA ARG A 618 3.08 -4.62 -17.68
C ARG A 618 2.77 -4.74 -16.18
N LYS A 619 2.00 -3.80 -15.64
CA LYS A 619 1.60 -3.80 -14.22
C LYS A 619 0.80 -5.06 -13.87
N ALA A 620 -0.15 -5.47 -14.71
CA ALA A 620 -0.96 -6.66 -14.50
C ALA A 620 -0.11 -7.94 -14.45
N PHE A 621 0.86 -8.09 -15.36
CA PHE A 621 1.81 -9.20 -15.31
C PHE A 621 2.65 -9.19 -14.04
N ILE A 622 3.19 -8.04 -13.62
CA ILE A 622 3.97 -7.93 -12.39
C ILE A 622 3.12 -8.26 -11.16
N GLU A 623 1.89 -7.77 -11.08
CA GLU A 623 0.97 -8.06 -9.97
C GLU A 623 0.62 -9.56 -9.91
N CYS A 624 0.32 -10.17 -11.06
CA CYS A 624 0.06 -11.60 -11.17
C CYS A 624 1.27 -12.43 -10.72
N ALA A 625 2.45 -12.15 -11.26
CA ALA A 625 3.66 -12.90 -11.02
C ALA A 625 4.18 -12.75 -9.57
N ALA A 626 4.05 -11.56 -8.98
CA ALA A 626 4.39 -11.32 -7.58
C ALA A 626 3.49 -12.11 -6.63
N ILE A 627 2.16 -12.08 -6.85
CA ILE A 627 1.22 -12.88 -6.06
C ILE A 627 1.51 -14.38 -6.23
N GLU A 628 1.69 -14.86 -7.46
CA GLU A 628 1.98 -16.27 -7.71
C GLU A 628 3.24 -16.73 -6.97
N THR A 629 4.32 -15.95 -7.04
CA THR A 629 5.60 -16.29 -6.41
C THR A 629 5.51 -16.34 -4.90
N PHE A 630 4.82 -15.38 -4.28
CA PHE A 630 4.54 -15.38 -2.84
C PHE A 630 3.79 -16.67 -2.41
N TRP A 631 2.81 -17.10 -3.21
CA TRP A 631 2.03 -18.31 -2.94
C TRP A 631 2.82 -19.60 -3.17
N LEU A 632 3.60 -19.66 -4.25
CA LEU A 632 4.49 -20.79 -4.52
C LEU A 632 5.51 -20.95 -3.38
N TRP A 633 6.08 -19.86 -2.88
CA TRP A 633 7.02 -19.92 -1.75
C TRP A 633 6.37 -20.49 -0.50
N HIS A 634 5.17 -20.03 -0.15
CA HIS A 634 4.43 -20.58 0.99
C HIS A 634 4.18 -22.09 0.83
N LYS A 635 3.73 -22.51 -0.36
CA LYS A 635 3.50 -23.94 -0.65
C LYS A 635 4.79 -24.74 -0.54
N PHE A 636 5.88 -24.24 -1.12
CA PHE A 636 7.19 -24.89 -1.08
C PHE A 636 7.66 -25.13 0.36
N LYS A 637 7.46 -24.15 1.25
CA LYS A 637 7.74 -24.32 2.69
C LYS A 637 6.89 -25.43 3.32
N LYS A 638 5.59 -25.46 3.05
CA LYS A 638 4.68 -26.50 3.58
C LYS A 638 5.01 -27.90 3.06
N ASP A 639 5.34 -28.03 1.78
CA ASP A 639 5.74 -29.31 1.20
C ASP A 639 7.02 -29.83 1.92
N LYS A 640 7.99 -28.95 2.23
CA LYS A 640 9.21 -29.30 2.98
C LYS A 640 8.96 -29.57 4.49
N GLU A 641 7.96 -28.94 5.13
CA GLU A 641 7.55 -29.27 6.51
C GLU A 641 7.08 -30.73 6.59
N ASN A 642 6.28 -31.15 5.62
CA ASN A 642 5.69 -32.49 5.61
C ASN A 642 6.73 -33.58 5.28
N ASP A 643 7.76 -33.26 4.50
CA ASP A 643 8.87 -34.17 4.21
C ASP A 643 9.76 -34.45 5.45
N ASN A 644 9.78 -33.57 6.45
CA ASN A 644 10.67 -33.65 7.63
C ASN A 644 10.07 -34.41 8.83
N THR A 645 8.83 -34.93 8.75
CA THR A 645 8.16 -35.59 9.90
C THR A 645 8.39 -37.12 9.98
N THR A 646 9.31 -37.68 9.19
CA THR A 646 9.74 -39.09 9.28
C THR A 646 11.25 -39.24 9.53
N ASP A 647 11.63 -39.08 10.80
CA ASP A 647 12.83 -39.48 11.57
C ASP A 647 14.26 -39.55 10.97
N GLY A 648 15.22 -39.00 11.76
CA GLY A 648 16.38 -39.75 12.26
C GLY A 648 17.56 -40.05 11.32
N ASP A 649 18.41 -39.04 11.13
CA ASP A 649 19.85 -39.04 10.76
C ASP A 649 20.35 -39.10 9.29
N GLU A 650 21.25 -38.12 9.06
CA GLU A 650 22.43 -38.02 8.19
C GLU A 650 22.30 -37.93 6.66
N TYR A 651 21.32 -37.20 6.15
CA TYR A 651 21.52 -36.23 5.07
C TYR A 651 20.54 -35.08 5.32
N LEU A 652 20.99 -34.04 6.04
CA LEU A 652 20.16 -32.92 6.47
C LEU A 652 19.47 -32.27 5.26
N SER A 653 18.20 -32.63 5.04
CA SER A 653 17.26 -31.74 4.36
C SER A 653 17.14 -30.51 5.25
N PRO A 654 17.37 -29.29 4.74
CA PRO A 654 17.13 -28.06 5.48
C PRO A 654 15.77 -28.12 6.17
N GLY A 655 15.76 -28.01 7.51
CA GLY A 655 14.51 -27.75 8.23
C GLY A 655 13.83 -26.51 7.66
N VAL A 656 12.53 -26.33 7.87
CA VAL A 656 11.81 -25.16 7.33
C VAL A 656 12.34 -23.83 7.87
N GLN A 657 12.94 -23.88 9.06
CA GLN A 657 13.73 -22.78 9.61
C GLN A 657 14.97 -22.48 8.77
N ASP A 658 15.68 -23.51 8.29
CA ASP A 658 16.91 -23.38 7.49
C ASP A 658 16.65 -22.81 6.09
N ILE A 659 15.56 -23.20 5.40
CA ILE A 659 15.21 -22.60 4.08
C ILE A 659 14.74 -21.15 4.18
N GLN A 660 14.11 -20.76 5.29
CA GLN A 660 13.67 -19.39 5.53
C GLN A 660 14.87 -18.50 5.91
N THR A 661 15.80 -19.02 6.73
CA THR A 661 17.08 -18.36 7.02
C THR A 661 17.93 -18.20 5.76
N GLN A 662 18.02 -19.23 4.91
CA GLN A 662 18.70 -19.12 3.60
C GLN A 662 18.13 -17.98 2.75
N LEU A 663 16.80 -17.85 2.65
CA LEU A 663 16.18 -16.76 1.91
C LEU A 663 16.48 -15.39 2.54
N GLU A 664 16.46 -15.29 3.87
CA GLU A 664 16.80 -14.07 4.59
C GLU A 664 18.26 -13.66 4.38
N ASP A 665 19.19 -14.62 4.31
CA ASP A 665 20.58 -14.40 3.94
C ASP A 665 20.77 -14.10 2.44
N GLY A 666 19.70 -14.16 1.66
CA GLY A 666 19.66 -13.81 0.24
C GLY A 666 19.95 -14.99 -0.69
N THR A 667 19.67 -16.22 -0.27
CA THR A 667 19.84 -17.44 -1.07
C THR A 667 18.50 -18.09 -1.40
N ILE A 668 18.20 -18.32 -2.69
CA ILE A 668 16.99 -19.00 -3.16
C ILE A 668 17.32 -20.46 -3.50
N PRO A 669 16.65 -21.45 -2.89
CA PRO A 669 16.88 -22.87 -3.19
C PRO A 669 16.68 -23.22 -4.68
N ASP A 670 17.56 -24.07 -5.23
CA ASP A 670 17.52 -24.47 -6.65
C ASP A 670 16.18 -25.13 -7.05
N ASP A 671 15.59 -25.94 -6.17
CA ASP A 671 14.28 -26.57 -6.38
C ASP A 671 13.17 -25.51 -6.56
N PHE A 672 13.23 -24.44 -5.77
CA PHE A 672 12.25 -23.36 -5.84
C PHE A 672 12.48 -22.46 -7.06
N LYS A 673 13.75 -22.19 -7.42
CA LYS A 673 14.09 -21.48 -8.66
C LYS A 673 13.49 -22.16 -9.89
N ARG A 674 13.49 -23.50 -9.95
CA ARG A 674 12.84 -24.23 -11.06
C ARG A 674 11.35 -23.92 -11.16
N GLN A 675 10.63 -23.90 -10.04
CA GLN A 675 9.20 -23.52 -10.03
C GLN A 675 8.96 -22.09 -10.50
N MET A 676 9.83 -21.15 -10.12
CA MET A 676 9.79 -19.77 -10.63
C MET A 676 10.03 -19.72 -12.15
N PHE A 677 11.00 -20.47 -12.66
CA PHE A 677 11.32 -20.53 -14.09
C PHE A 677 10.16 -21.08 -14.92
N TYR A 678 9.53 -22.18 -14.50
CA TYR A 678 8.33 -22.72 -15.15
C TYR A 678 7.19 -21.69 -15.17
N THR A 679 6.97 -21.00 -14.05
CA THR A 679 5.94 -19.97 -13.91
C THR A 679 6.19 -18.75 -14.80
N PHE A 680 7.43 -18.29 -14.87
CA PHE A 680 7.83 -17.19 -15.73
C PHE A 680 7.67 -17.54 -17.22
N GLY A 681 8.07 -18.75 -17.61
CA GLY A 681 7.85 -19.27 -18.97
C GLY A 681 6.38 -19.36 -19.35
N ASP A 682 5.49 -19.76 -18.42
CA ASP A 682 4.05 -19.78 -18.69
C ASP A 682 3.48 -18.35 -18.85
N TYR A 683 3.89 -17.38 -18.03
CA TYR A 683 3.48 -15.98 -18.23
C TYR A 683 3.97 -15.42 -19.57
N ARG A 684 5.19 -15.80 -20.00
CA ARG A 684 5.73 -15.46 -21.33
C ARG A 684 4.82 -15.95 -22.42
N ASP A 685 4.47 -17.22 -22.40
CA ASP A 685 3.70 -17.81 -23.48
C ASP A 685 2.25 -17.33 -23.48
N ILE A 686 1.67 -17.00 -22.32
CA ILE A 686 0.39 -16.28 -22.26
C ILE A 686 0.52 -14.88 -22.92
N CYS A 687 1.62 -14.15 -22.66
CA CYS A 687 1.86 -12.84 -23.29
C CYS A 687 2.00 -12.94 -24.81
N LEU A 688 2.71 -13.97 -25.30
CA LEU A 688 2.97 -14.19 -26.71
C LEU A 688 1.81 -14.90 -27.43
N GLY A 689 0.81 -15.39 -26.71
CA GLY A 689 -0.27 -16.22 -27.26
C GLY A 689 0.19 -17.62 -27.70
N LYS A 690 1.27 -18.11 -27.10
CA LYS A 690 1.87 -19.45 -27.32
C LYS A 690 1.45 -20.47 -26.27
N ASP A 691 0.71 -20.05 -25.24
CA ASP A 691 0.16 -20.99 -24.26
C ASP A 691 -0.83 -21.93 -24.98
N ILE A 692 -0.76 -23.22 -24.68
CA ILE A 692 -1.57 -24.24 -25.37
C ILE A 692 -2.89 -24.54 -24.66
N GLY A 693 -3.11 -23.98 -23.47
CA GLY A 693 -4.35 -24.08 -22.70
C GLY A 693 -5.44 -23.15 -23.24
N ASN A 694 -6.68 -23.62 -23.27
CA ASN A 694 -7.82 -22.78 -23.70
C ASN A 694 -8.44 -21.96 -22.56
N ASP A 695 -7.95 -22.13 -21.32
CA ASP A 695 -8.39 -21.38 -20.14
C ASP A 695 -7.95 -19.91 -20.16
N VAL A 696 -7.04 -19.55 -21.07
CA VAL A 696 -6.49 -18.21 -21.25
C VAL A 696 -6.98 -17.51 -22.52
N ASP A 697 -7.87 -18.11 -23.31
CA ASP A 697 -8.34 -17.54 -24.59
C ASP A 697 -8.88 -16.11 -24.44
N GLU A 698 -9.61 -15.81 -23.36
CA GLU A 698 -10.12 -14.46 -23.08
C GLU A 698 -8.98 -13.48 -22.75
N ILE A 699 -8.02 -13.93 -21.96
CA ILE A 699 -6.85 -13.13 -21.58
C ILE A 699 -6.02 -12.81 -22.81
N GLU A 700 -5.74 -13.80 -23.65
CA GLU A 700 -4.98 -13.60 -24.89
C GLU A 700 -5.68 -12.63 -25.85
N LYS A 701 -7.01 -12.69 -25.96
CA LYS A 701 -7.79 -11.70 -26.72
C LYS A 701 -7.60 -10.29 -26.15
N LYS A 702 -7.67 -10.13 -24.83
CA LYS A 702 -7.45 -8.84 -24.15
C LYS A 702 -6.03 -8.32 -24.36
N ILE A 703 -5.02 -9.18 -24.27
CA ILE A 703 -3.62 -8.86 -24.52
C ILE A 703 -3.42 -8.44 -25.98
N LYS A 704 -3.99 -9.19 -26.93
CA LYS A 704 -3.94 -8.89 -28.36
C LYS A 704 -4.50 -7.50 -28.68
N ASN A 705 -5.61 -7.11 -28.06
CA ASN A 705 -6.21 -5.79 -28.25
C ASN A 705 -5.30 -4.62 -27.84
N VAL A 706 -4.30 -4.83 -26.97
CA VAL A 706 -3.31 -3.81 -26.59
C VAL A 706 -2.42 -3.40 -27.78
N PHE A 707 -2.27 -4.26 -28.80
CA PHE A 707 -1.28 -4.12 -29.86
C PHE A 707 -1.85 -3.85 -31.28
N THR A 708 -3.17 -3.75 -31.45
CA THR A 708 -3.87 -3.75 -32.75
C THR A 708 -3.87 -2.43 -33.55
N ASN A 709 -3.23 -1.36 -33.08
CA ASN A 709 -3.17 -0.08 -33.81
C ASN A 709 -1.93 0.03 -34.75
N GLY A 710 -1.99 -0.56 -35.97
CA GLY A 710 -1.07 -0.27 -37.10
C GLY A 710 -0.38 -1.47 -37.80
N ASP A 711 0.07 -1.26 -39.05
CA ASP A 711 0.49 -2.19 -40.15
C ASP A 711 1.56 -3.29 -39.89
N ALA A 712 2.00 -3.53 -38.65
CA ALA A 712 2.92 -4.64 -38.31
C ALA A 712 2.19 -5.84 -37.69
N LYS A 713 2.64 -7.07 -37.97
CA LYS A 713 2.11 -8.32 -37.40
C LYS A 713 2.14 -8.27 -35.86
N ASP A 714 0.98 -8.53 -35.25
CA ASP A 714 0.69 -8.51 -33.80
C ASP A 714 1.74 -9.27 -32.94
N ASP A 715 2.18 -10.42 -33.42
CA ASP A 715 3.14 -11.31 -32.72
C ASP A 715 4.48 -10.62 -32.43
N GLN A 716 4.99 -9.83 -33.37
CA GLN A 716 6.26 -9.11 -33.18
C GLN A 716 6.14 -8.02 -32.12
N LYS A 717 4.98 -7.37 -32.00
CA LYS A 717 4.76 -6.32 -30.99
C LYS A 717 4.70 -6.91 -29.58
N ARG A 718 4.10 -8.09 -29.43
CA ARG A 718 4.04 -8.86 -28.18
C ARG A 718 5.43 -9.37 -27.78
N LYS A 719 6.22 -9.87 -28.74
CA LYS A 719 7.62 -10.23 -28.53
C LYS A 719 8.45 -9.04 -28.03
N ASN A 720 8.40 -7.90 -28.74
CA ASN A 720 9.11 -6.70 -28.34
C ASN A 720 8.67 -6.19 -26.95
N PHE A 721 7.40 -6.38 -26.57
CA PHE A 721 6.91 -6.06 -25.23
C PHE A 721 7.56 -6.97 -24.18
N TRP A 722 7.57 -8.28 -24.41
CA TRP A 722 8.19 -9.24 -23.51
C TRP A 722 9.70 -9.01 -23.38
N ASP A 723 10.42 -8.85 -24.49
CA ASP A 723 11.87 -8.59 -24.48
C ASP A 723 12.22 -7.32 -23.68
N LYS A 724 11.30 -6.34 -23.64
CA LYS A 724 11.47 -5.11 -22.88
C LYS A 724 11.13 -5.26 -21.39
N TYR A 725 10.02 -5.92 -21.07
CA TYR A 725 9.43 -5.92 -19.72
C TYR A 725 9.49 -7.27 -19.00
N GLY A 726 9.97 -8.33 -19.64
CA GLY A 726 10.17 -9.65 -19.04
C GLY A 726 11.06 -9.57 -17.80
N LYS A 727 12.14 -8.79 -17.87
CA LYS A 727 12.98 -8.48 -16.70
C LYS A 727 12.20 -7.85 -15.55
N ASP A 728 11.26 -6.94 -15.84
CA ASP A 728 10.48 -6.25 -14.80
C ASP A 728 9.48 -7.23 -14.14
N ILE A 729 8.96 -8.20 -14.91
CA ILE A 729 8.10 -9.26 -14.38
C ILE A 729 8.93 -10.18 -13.47
N TRP A 730 10.13 -10.57 -13.91
CA TRP A 730 11.07 -11.36 -13.11
C TRP A 730 11.48 -10.64 -11.82
N ASP A 731 11.85 -9.37 -11.91
CA ASP A 731 12.15 -8.52 -10.75
C ASP A 731 10.96 -8.54 -9.79
N GLY A 732 9.73 -8.37 -10.29
CA GLY A 732 8.52 -8.46 -9.49
C GLY A 732 8.36 -9.79 -8.74
N MET A 733 8.70 -10.92 -9.38
CA MET A 733 8.72 -12.24 -8.74
C MET A 733 9.77 -12.32 -7.63
N VAL A 734 10.99 -11.86 -7.89
CA VAL A 734 12.09 -11.88 -6.92
C VAL A 734 11.79 -10.96 -5.72
N CYS A 735 11.30 -9.73 -5.96
CA CYS A 735 10.94 -8.80 -4.89
C CYS A 735 9.82 -9.38 -4.01
N ALA A 736 8.89 -10.17 -4.57
CA ALA A 736 7.78 -10.76 -3.81
C ALA A 736 8.25 -11.71 -2.70
N LEU A 737 9.42 -12.36 -2.85
CA LEU A 737 10.01 -13.22 -1.82
C LEU A 737 10.43 -12.47 -0.57
N SER A 738 10.59 -11.14 -0.66
CA SER A 738 10.92 -10.28 0.47
C SER A 738 9.73 -9.93 1.34
N TYR A 739 8.53 -10.40 0.97
CA TYR A 739 7.31 -10.18 1.74
C TYR A 739 7.06 -11.36 2.69
N ASN A 740 7.08 -11.10 4.00
CA ASN A 740 6.86 -12.14 4.99
C ASN A 740 5.35 -12.42 5.17
N SER A 741 4.96 -13.68 5.01
CA SER A 741 3.55 -14.10 5.09
C SER A 741 2.95 -14.01 6.50
N GLU A 742 3.77 -14.13 7.53
CA GLU A 742 3.36 -14.16 8.94
C GLU A 742 3.28 -12.74 9.52
N THR A 743 4.36 -11.96 9.40
CA THR A 743 4.40 -10.58 9.89
C THR A 743 3.62 -9.62 8.99
N LYS A 744 3.36 -10.01 7.73
CA LYS A 744 2.75 -9.17 6.69
C LYS A 744 3.57 -7.91 6.42
N GLU A 745 4.88 -7.98 6.63
CA GLU A 745 5.82 -6.90 6.40
C GLU A 745 6.75 -7.19 5.23
N PHE A 746 7.17 -6.12 4.56
CA PHE A 746 8.12 -6.19 3.46
C PHE A 746 9.53 -5.90 3.97
N ASN A 747 10.43 -6.89 3.86
CA ASN A 747 11.82 -6.74 4.26
C ASN A 747 12.65 -6.10 3.13
N LYS A 748 12.97 -4.82 3.30
CA LYS A 748 13.75 -4.07 2.30
C LYS A 748 15.19 -4.57 2.14
N GLU A 749 15.79 -5.11 3.21
CA GLU A 749 17.17 -5.59 3.16
C GLU A 749 17.27 -6.87 2.33
N VAL A 750 16.35 -7.82 2.56
CA VAL A 750 16.24 -9.04 1.74
C VAL A 750 15.97 -8.68 0.28
N CYS A 751 15.05 -7.74 0.04
CA CYS A 751 14.77 -7.26 -1.31
C CYS A 751 16.02 -6.69 -2.00
N THR A 752 16.79 -5.86 -1.29
CA THR A 752 18.02 -5.28 -1.82
C THR A 752 19.06 -6.35 -2.11
N ARG A 753 19.24 -7.34 -1.22
CA ARG A 753 20.15 -8.48 -1.44
C ARG A 753 19.77 -9.28 -2.70
N LEU A 754 18.49 -9.58 -2.87
CA LEU A 754 18.01 -10.41 -3.97
C LEU A 754 18.00 -9.65 -5.32
N THR A 755 17.79 -8.33 -5.32
CA THR A 755 17.54 -7.52 -6.54
C THR A 755 18.68 -6.58 -6.93
N ASP A 756 19.80 -6.54 -6.19
CA ASP A 756 21.00 -5.79 -6.61
C ASP A 756 21.46 -6.28 -8.00
N THR A 757 21.91 -5.37 -8.86
CA THR A 757 22.52 -5.70 -10.17
C THR A 757 23.71 -6.69 -10.10
N LYS A 758 24.36 -6.81 -8.93
CA LYS A 758 25.43 -7.78 -8.64
C LYS A 758 24.90 -9.13 -8.16
N SER A 759 23.62 -9.21 -7.80
CA SER A 759 22.94 -10.44 -7.39
C SER A 759 23.06 -11.51 -8.47
N GLU A 760 23.14 -12.77 -8.04
CA GLU A 760 23.05 -13.92 -8.92
C GLU A 760 21.63 -14.14 -9.48
N TYR A 761 20.62 -13.45 -8.92
CA TYR A 761 19.21 -13.54 -9.35
C TYR A 761 18.81 -12.51 -10.42
N ASP A 762 19.76 -11.69 -10.90
CA ASP A 762 19.53 -10.79 -12.03
C ASP A 762 19.01 -11.59 -13.25
N TYR A 763 18.01 -11.04 -13.94
CA TYR A 763 17.33 -11.67 -15.07
C TYR A 763 18.29 -12.26 -16.13
N ASN A 764 19.43 -11.60 -16.39
CA ASN A 764 20.39 -12.04 -17.41
C ASN A 764 21.45 -13.03 -16.88
N LYS A 765 21.54 -13.20 -15.56
CA LYS A 765 22.56 -14.02 -14.89
C LYS A 765 21.99 -15.28 -14.26
N VAL A 766 20.74 -15.23 -13.81
CA VAL A 766 20.16 -16.26 -12.96
C VAL A 766 20.15 -17.61 -13.66
N THR A 767 20.66 -18.60 -12.93
CA THR A 767 20.69 -19.99 -13.35
C THR A 767 20.17 -20.89 -12.24
N PHE A 768 19.73 -22.08 -12.63
CA PHE A 768 19.59 -23.21 -11.71
C PHE A 768 20.45 -24.38 -12.20
N LYS A 769 20.90 -25.21 -11.26
CA LYS A 769 21.61 -26.46 -11.58
C LYS A 769 20.61 -27.51 -12.04
N GLY A 770 20.87 -28.12 -13.20
CA GLY A 770 20.04 -29.17 -13.78
C GLY A 770 19.22 -28.73 -15.00
N GLY A 771 18.23 -29.56 -15.34
CA GLY A 771 17.48 -29.48 -16.59
C GLY A 771 18.24 -30.03 -17.80
N PHE A 772 17.77 -29.67 -18.99
CA PHE A 772 18.27 -30.11 -20.30
C PHE A 772 19.80 -29.99 -20.53
N ASN A 773 20.49 -29.07 -19.84
CA ASN A 773 21.91 -28.74 -20.06
C ASN A 773 22.90 -29.30 -19.03
N SER A 774 22.46 -30.14 -18.10
CA SER A 774 23.22 -30.82 -17.03
C SER A 774 24.14 -29.99 -16.12
N ASP A 775 24.67 -28.84 -16.52
CA ASP A 775 25.64 -28.08 -15.73
C ASP A 775 24.97 -26.84 -15.13
N SER A 776 24.27 -26.06 -15.96
CA SER A 776 23.45 -24.91 -15.53
C SER A 776 22.51 -24.48 -16.66
N THR A 777 21.29 -24.05 -16.30
CA THR A 777 20.32 -23.50 -17.26
C THR A 777 20.03 -22.04 -16.90
N LYS A 778 20.23 -21.11 -17.86
CA LYS A 778 19.88 -19.68 -17.72
C LYS A 778 18.40 -19.43 -17.95
N LEU A 779 17.82 -18.45 -17.25
CA LEU A 779 16.41 -18.08 -17.41
C LEU A 779 16.06 -17.66 -18.84
N THR A 780 16.90 -16.83 -19.47
CA THR A 780 16.69 -16.32 -20.83
C THR A 780 16.68 -17.41 -21.90
N ASP A 781 17.33 -18.55 -21.62
CA ASP A 781 17.34 -19.71 -22.51
C ASP A 781 16.16 -20.63 -22.18
N PHE A 782 15.85 -20.78 -20.89
CA PHE A 782 14.73 -21.57 -20.40
C PHE A 782 13.37 -21.04 -20.86
N GLU A 783 13.14 -19.74 -20.77
CA GLU A 783 11.86 -19.11 -21.13
C GLU A 783 11.52 -19.27 -22.62
N LYS A 784 12.53 -19.44 -23.48
CA LYS A 784 12.38 -19.62 -24.93
C LYS A 784 11.99 -21.04 -25.31
N ARG A 785 12.16 -22.03 -24.42
CA ARG A 785 11.76 -23.42 -24.67
C ARG A 785 10.26 -23.48 -24.90
N PRO A 786 9.74 -24.18 -25.91
CA PRO A 786 8.29 -24.25 -26.15
C PRO A 786 7.54 -24.86 -24.96
N THR A 787 6.29 -24.40 -24.74
CA THR A 787 5.40 -24.79 -23.63
C THR A 787 5.42 -26.30 -23.34
N PHE A 788 5.26 -27.12 -24.39
CA PHE A 788 5.24 -28.58 -24.29
C PHE A 788 6.48 -29.16 -23.62
N PHE A 789 7.68 -28.72 -24.02
CA PHE A 789 8.94 -29.26 -23.49
C PHE A 789 9.19 -28.81 -22.06
N ARG A 790 8.79 -27.58 -21.70
CA ARG A 790 8.86 -27.12 -20.30
C ARG A 790 7.95 -27.94 -19.39
N TRP A 791 6.72 -28.23 -19.82
CA TRP A 791 5.80 -29.06 -19.04
C TRP A 791 6.25 -30.53 -18.98
N LEU A 792 6.87 -31.06 -20.03
CA LEU A 792 7.47 -32.40 -20.02
C LEU A 792 8.66 -32.49 -19.05
N GLU A 793 9.52 -31.46 -19.02
CA GLU A 793 10.62 -31.34 -18.06
C GLU A 793 10.09 -31.26 -16.61
N GLU A 794 9.06 -30.45 -16.37
CA GLU A 794 8.36 -30.35 -15.06
C GLU A 794 7.75 -31.69 -14.65
N TRP A 795 7.15 -32.43 -15.60
CA TRP A 795 6.57 -33.74 -15.36
C TRP A 795 7.63 -34.78 -14.96
N GLY A 796 8.76 -34.80 -15.68
CA GLY A 796 9.86 -35.73 -15.41
C GLY A 796 10.50 -35.49 -14.05
N GLU A 797 10.73 -34.22 -13.69
CA GLU A 797 11.28 -33.83 -12.38
C GLU A 797 10.35 -34.25 -11.24
N GLU A 798 9.05 -33.90 -11.33
CA GLU A 798 8.08 -34.27 -10.31
C GLU A 798 7.91 -35.80 -10.19
N PHE A 799 7.92 -36.52 -11.32
CA PHE A 799 7.82 -37.97 -11.34
C PHE A 799 8.99 -38.61 -10.61
N CYS A 800 10.23 -38.20 -10.92
CA CYS A 800 11.43 -38.76 -10.30
C CYS A 800 11.43 -38.56 -8.78
N ARG A 801 11.11 -37.35 -8.30
CA ARG A 801 11.01 -37.06 -6.86
C ARG A 801 9.92 -37.88 -6.18
N LYS A 802 8.67 -37.80 -6.67
CA LYS A 802 7.54 -38.51 -6.05
C LYS A 802 7.66 -40.02 -6.12
N ARG A 803 8.30 -40.58 -7.15
CA ARG A 803 8.56 -42.02 -7.25
C ARG A 803 9.50 -42.47 -6.15
N LYS A 804 10.58 -41.73 -5.90
CA LYS A 804 11.53 -42.01 -4.83
C LYS A 804 10.81 -42.04 -3.47
N ASP A 805 10.12 -40.96 -3.12
CA ASP A 805 9.41 -40.85 -1.83
C ASP A 805 8.39 -41.99 -1.63
N LYS A 806 7.68 -42.38 -2.69
CA LYS A 806 6.73 -43.50 -2.65
C LYS A 806 7.43 -44.85 -2.50
N LEU A 807 8.55 -45.07 -3.18
CA LEU A 807 9.30 -46.32 -3.05
C LEU A 807 9.94 -46.45 -1.66
N GLU A 808 10.43 -45.37 -1.07
CA GLU A 808 10.95 -45.35 0.30
C GLU A 808 9.86 -45.69 1.33
N LYS A 809 8.64 -45.15 1.15
CA LYS A 809 7.48 -45.53 1.98
C LYS A 809 7.11 -47.00 1.84
N ILE A 810 7.05 -47.52 0.61
CA ILE A 810 6.81 -48.95 0.37
C ILE A 810 7.92 -49.81 0.98
N GLU A 811 9.18 -49.41 0.83
CA GLU A 811 10.31 -50.13 1.41
C GLU A 811 10.20 -50.19 2.94
N LYS A 812 9.88 -49.06 3.57
CA LYS A 812 9.65 -48.98 5.02
C LYS A 812 8.51 -49.89 5.48
N GLU A 813 7.35 -49.83 4.84
CA GLU A 813 6.17 -50.61 5.24
C GLU A 813 6.26 -52.10 4.86
N CYS A 814 6.97 -52.44 3.78
CA CYS A 814 7.03 -53.82 3.28
C CYS A 814 8.33 -54.57 3.66
N ARG A 815 9.42 -53.86 3.94
CA ARG A 815 10.75 -54.43 4.20
C ARG A 815 11.44 -53.82 5.43
N GLY A 816 10.84 -52.82 6.08
CA GLY A 816 11.32 -52.25 7.34
C GLY A 816 11.10 -53.18 8.54
N ASP A 817 11.58 -52.77 9.71
CA ASP A 817 11.40 -53.48 10.98
C ASP A 817 10.28 -52.78 11.79
N TYR A 818 9.02 -53.13 11.52
CA TYR A 818 7.84 -52.56 12.18
C TYR A 818 7.12 -53.67 12.96
N GLU A 819 6.97 -53.51 14.28
CA GLU A 819 6.25 -54.44 15.17
C GLU A 819 6.67 -55.92 15.07
N GLY A 820 7.90 -56.20 14.56
CA GLY A 820 8.42 -57.56 14.37
C GLY A 820 8.19 -58.17 12.98
N HIS A 821 7.52 -57.44 12.08
CA HIS A 821 7.34 -57.78 10.66
C HIS A 821 8.52 -57.23 9.84
N LYS A 822 9.30 -58.13 9.23
CA LYS A 822 10.52 -57.76 8.45
C LYS A 822 10.37 -57.96 6.94
N TYR A 823 9.29 -58.63 6.52
CA TYR A 823 9.06 -58.94 5.11
C TYR A 823 7.57 -59.16 4.86
N CYS A 824 6.92 -58.17 4.26
CA CYS A 824 5.49 -58.23 3.96
C CYS A 824 5.20 -58.34 2.47
N SER A 825 4.03 -58.88 2.15
CA SER A 825 3.50 -58.93 0.78
C SER A 825 2.56 -57.79 0.48
N ALA A 826 2.41 -57.44 -0.80
CA ALA A 826 1.39 -56.49 -1.25
C ALA A 826 -0.05 -56.94 -0.97
N ASP A 827 -0.25 -58.22 -0.66
CA ASP A 827 -1.54 -58.78 -0.27
C ASP A 827 -1.85 -58.51 1.22
N GLY A 828 -0.86 -58.03 2.00
CA GLY A 828 -1.01 -57.58 3.39
C GLY A 828 -0.64 -58.63 4.44
N TYR A 829 0.26 -59.55 4.09
CA TYR A 829 0.72 -60.63 4.96
C TYR A 829 2.21 -60.55 5.26
N ASP A 830 2.59 -60.85 6.51
CA ASP A 830 3.98 -61.15 6.87
C ASP A 830 4.38 -62.51 6.28
N CYS A 831 5.52 -62.54 5.58
CA CYS A 831 6.02 -63.70 4.88
C CYS A 831 6.98 -64.55 5.73
N LYS A 832 7.25 -64.18 6.99
CA LYS A 832 8.16 -64.92 7.87
C LYS A 832 7.64 -66.35 8.13
N ILE A 833 8.55 -67.32 8.06
CA ILE A 833 8.23 -68.75 8.19
C ILE A 833 7.51 -69.14 9.50
N SER A 834 7.62 -68.33 10.56
CA SER A 834 6.99 -68.62 11.85
C SER A 834 5.46 -68.51 11.82
N GLU A 835 4.88 -67.70 10.92
CA GLU A 835 3.43 -67.44 10.85
C GLU A 835 2.96 -67.18 9.40
N LEU A 836 2.75 -68.24 8.61
CA LEU A 836 2.33 -68.12 7.19
C LEU A 836 0.81 -67.93 7.04
N LYS A 837 0.27 -66.84 7.61
CA LYS A 837 -1.18 -66.54 7.59
C LYS A 837 -1.77 -66.43 6.17
N HIS A 838 -0.97 -66.14 5.15
CA HIS A 838 -1.43 -66.14 3.76
C HIS A 838 -1.82 -67.53 3.24
N ASN A 839 -1.41 -68.61 3.91
CA ASN A 839 -1.84 -69.98 3.61
C ASN A 839 -3.14 -70.37 4.34
N GLU A 840 -3.56 -69.60 5.34
CA GLU A 840 -4.70 -69.90 6.21
C GLU A 840 -5.95 -69.15 5.74
N MET A 841 -6.95 -69.88 5.24
CA MET A 841 -8.12 -69.31 4.56
C MET A 841 -8.78 -68.13 5.28
N PHE A 842 -8.96 -68.22 6.61
CA PHE A 842 -9.71 -67.24 7.40
C PHE A 842 -8.83 -66.32 8.27
N ALA A 843 -7.50 -66.38 8.12
CA ALA A 843 -6.63 -65.49 8.87
C ALA A 843 -6.75 -64.04 8.38
N ASP A 844 -6.82 -63.10 9.32
CA ASP A 844 -6.80 -61.66 9.03
C ASP A 844 -5.43 -61.19 8.53
N LEU A 845 -5.41 -60.02 7.88
CA LEU A 845 -4.20 -59.35 7.46
C LEU A 845 -3.34 -59.00 8.68
N ASN A 846 -2.07 -59.44 8.67
CA ASN A 846 -1.10 -59.13 9.72
C ASN A 846 0.01 -58.18 9.24
N CYS A 847 -0.08 -57.65 8.03
CA CYS A 847 0.75 -56.55 7.57
C CYS A 847 -0.01 -55.61 6.59
N PRO A 848 -1.11 -54.97 7.04
CA PRO A 848 -1.98 -54.17 6.17
C PRO A 848 -1.30 -52.90 5.61
N GLY A 849 -0.30 -52.32 6.29
CA GLY A 849 0.41 -51.11 5.82
C GLY A 849 1.10 -51.31 4.47
N CYS A 850 1.80 -52.45 4.28
CA CYS A 850 2.39 -52.80 2.99
C CYS A 850 1.33 -52.93 1.87
N HIS A 851 0.15 -53.49 2.18
CA HIS A 851 -0.94 -53.57 1.22
C HIS A 851 -1.42 -52.18 0.77
N GLU A 852 -1.62 -51.27 1.72
CA GLU A 852 -2.10 -49.91 1.47
C GLU A 852 -1.13 -49.12 0.57
N GLU A 853 0.15 -49.08 0.92
CA GLU A 853 1.16 -48.37 0.13
C GLU A 853 1.36 -48.99 -1.27
N CYS A 854 1.34 -50.32 -1.38
CA CYS A 854 1.40 -50.99 -2.68
C CYS A 854 0.18 -50.71 -3.56
N ARG A 855 -1.02 -50.65 -2.98
CA ARG A 855 -2.25 -50.27 -3.69
C ARG A 855 -2.17 -48.82 -4.17
N ASN A 856 -1.75 -47.90 -3.30
CA ASN A 856 -1.59 -46.48 -3.61
C ASN A 856 -0.56 -46.26 -4.72
N TYR A 857 0.57 -46.97 -4.66
CA TYR A 857 1.59 -46.92 -5.71
C TYR A 857 1.09 -47.50 -7.03
N LYS A 858 0.38 -48.64 -7.02
CA LYS A 858 -0.19 -49.25 -8.23
C LYS A 858 -1.15 -48.29 -8.95
N LYS A 859 -2.03 -47.61 -8.20
CA LYS A 859 -2.93 -46.58 -8.77
C LYS A 859 -2.12 -45.43 -9.37
N TRP A 860 -1.16 -44.89 -8.63
CA TRP A 860 -0.34 -43.76 -9.04
C TRP A 860 0.54 -44.05 -10.26
N ILE A 861 1.24 -45.19 -10.30
CA ILE A 861 2.17 -45.52 -11.39
C ILE A 861 1.42 -45.77 -12.71
N LYS A 862 0.21 -46.35 -12.65
CA LYS A 862 -0.65 -46.51 -13.83
C LYS A 862 -1.09 -45.16 -14.41
N ILE A 863 -1.41 -44.19 -13.56
CA ILE A 863 -1.70 -42.80 -13.98
C ILE A 863 -0.47 -42.19 -14.67
N LYS A 864 0.72 -42.35 -14.06
CA LYS A 864 1.97 -41.81 -14.62
C LYS A 864 2.37 -42.45 -15.95
N LYS A 865 2.14 -43.74 -16.12
CA LYS A 865 2.32 -44.43 -17.41
C LYS A 865 1.42 -43.84 -18.49
N TYR A 866 0.14 -43.63 -18.17
CA TYR A 866 -0.81 -43.00 -19.10
C TYR A 866 -0.39 -41.58 -19.50
N GLU A 867 0.05 -40.76 -18.53
CA GLU A 867 0.59 -39.41 -18.80
C GLU A 867 1.84 -39.47 -19.70
N PHE A 868 2.76 -40.40 -19.43
CA PHE A 868 3.97 -40.61 -20.22
C PHE A 868 3.66 -41.02 -21.67
N ASP A 869 2.74 -41.97 -21.87
CA ASP A 869 2.34 -42.42 -23.21
C ASP A 869 1.72 -41.28 -24.03
N LYS A 870 0.99 -40.36 -23.38
CA LYS A 870 0.48 -39.14 -24.02
C LYS A 870 1.60 -38.22 -24.47
N TYR A 871 2.56 -37.93 -23.59
CA TYR A 871 3.75 -37.14 -23.95
C TYR A 871 4.52 -37.77 -25.11
N LYS A 872 4.71 -39.10 -25.07
CA LYS A 872 5.40 -39.85 -26.13
C LYS A 872 4.76 -39.66 -27.50
N ASN A 873 3.43 -39.80 -27.57
CA ASN A 873 2.68 -39.66 -28.83
C ASN A 873 2.72 -38.23 -29.40
N ILE A 874 2.85 -37.21 -28.55
CA ILE A 874 2.89 -35.81 -28.97
C ILE A 874 4.29 -35.38 -29.35
N TYR A 875 5.29 -35.82 -28.61
CA TYR A 875 6.68 -35.45 -28.83
C TYR A 875 7.08 -35.66 -30.28
N GLN A 876 6.68 -36.79 -30.88
CA GLN A 876 6.93 -37.07 -32.29
C GLN A 876 6.25 -36.05 -33.22
N LYS A 877 4.99 -35.68 -32.95
CA LYS A 877 4.25 -34.68 -33.74
C LYS A 877 4.86 -33.29 -33.61
N GLU A 878 5.26 -32.90 -32.39
CA GLU A 878 5.98 -31.65 -32.15
C GLU A 878 7.28 -31.65 -32.93
N PHE A 879 8.07 -32.73 -32.85
CA PHE A 879 9.31 -32.92 -33.60
C PHE A 879 9.11 -32.79 -35.14
N GLU A 880 8.02 -33.35 -35.67
CA GLU A 880 7.65 -33.28 -37.10
C GLU A 880 7.16 -31.89 -37.54
N LYS A 881 6.40 -31.17 -36.70
CA LYS A 881 5.89 -29.81 -36.98
C LYS A 881 7.02 -28.83 -37.35
N ILE A 882 8.24 -29.08 -36.88
CA ILE A 882 9.39 -28.17 -36.98
C ILE A 882 10.26 -28.45 -38.21
N ILE A 883 10.30 -29.70 -38.67
CA ILE A 883 11.01 -30.11 -39.89
C ILE A 883 10.30 -29.51 -41.13
N SER A 884 9.00 -29.19 -41.00
CA SER A 884 8.19 -28.61 -42.08
C SER A 884 8.55 -27.13 -42.34
N PRO A 885 8.80 -26.71 -43.61
CA PRO A 885 9.28 -25.35 -43.92
C PRO A 885 8.30 -24.19 -43.67
N SER A 886 7.03 -24.45 -43.34
CA SER A 886 5.93 -23.49 -43.57
C SER A 886 5.41 -22.72 -42.35
N LYS A 887 5.94 -22.92 -41.13
CA LYS A 887 5.52 -22.16 -39.92
C LYS A 887 6.68 -21.94 -38.93
N ASN A 888 7.73 -21.22 -39.32
CA ASN A 888 8.91 -21.08 -38.46
C ASN A 888 9.08 -19.66 -37.90
N GLU A 889 8.80 -19.51 -36.60
CA GLU A 889 9.37 -18.43 -35.79
C GLU A 889 10.82 -18.78 -35.38
N TYR A 890 11.68 -17.76 -35.28
CA TYR A 890 13.14 -17.92 -35.11
C TYR A 890 13.55 -18.66 -33.82
N ASP A 891 12.86 -18.41 -32.70
CA ASP A 891 13.25 -18.92 -31.37
C ASP A 891 13.02 -20.43 -31.24
N ASP A 892 11.94 -20.94 -31.84
CA ASP A 892 11.58 -22.35 -31.75
C ASP A 892 12.64 -23.19 -32.50
N LYS A 893 13.07 -22.72 -33.68
CA LYS A 893 14.07 -23.40 -34.52
C LYS A 893 15.43 -23.63 -33.83
N GLU A 894 15.92 -22.67 -33.05
CA GLU A 894 17.21 -22.77 -32.36
C GLU A 894 17.18 -23.85 -31.28
N PHE A 895 16.12 -23.88 -30.46
CA PHE A 895 15.93 -24.91 -29.44
C PHE A 895 15.85 -26.32 -30.05
N TYR A 896 15.19 -26.47 -31.20
CA TYR A 896 15.08 -27.77 -31.87
C TYR A 896 16.37 -28.26 -32.51
N HIS A 897 17.20 -27.36 -33.05
CA HIS A 897 18.55 -27.72 -33.45
C HIS A 897 19.37 -28.21 -32.25
N GLU A 898 19.20 -27.59 -31.08
CA GLU A 898 19.83 -28.03 -29.84
C GLU A 898 19.36 -29.45 -29.44
N LEU A 899 18.04 -29.71 -29.43
CA LEU A 899 17.48 -31.06 -29.19
C LEU A 899 18.10 -32.12 -30.09
N THR A 900 18.15 -31.83 -31.40
CA THR A 900 18.64 -32.76 -32.41
C THR A 900 20.13 -33.01 -32.26
N SER A 901 20.93 -31.96 -32.03
CA SER A 901 22.38 -32.06 -31.84
C SER A 901 22.79 -32.91 -30.63
N LYS A 902 21.93 -32.94 -29.60
CA LYS A 902 22.15 -33.70 -28.36
C LYS A 902 21.54 -35.11 -28.36
N GLY A 903 20.92 -35.53 -29.47
CA GLY A 903 20.36 -36.89 -29.61
C GLY A 903 19.01 -37.12 -28.92
N TYR A 904 18.29 -36.05 -28.59
CA TYR A 904 16.97 -36.12 -27.94
C TYR A 904 15.87 -36.30 -28.99
N SER A 905 15.92 -37.41 -29.71
CA SER A 905 14.97 -37.74 -30.79
C SER A 905 13.62 -38.29 -30.30
N CYS A 906 13.51 -38.64 -29.02
CA CYS A 906 12.29 -39.17 -28.41
C CYS A 906 12.19 -38.74 -26.93
N VAL A 907 11.01 -38.93 -26.32
CA VAL A 907 10.75 -38.55 -24.92
C VAL A 907 11.71 -39.23 -23.97
N GLU A 908 12.02 -40.51 -24.20
CA GLU A 908 12.92 -41.31 -23.38
C GLU A 908 14.30 -40.65 -23.29
N ASN A 909 14.88 -40.31 -24.45
CA ASN A 909 16.18 -39.65 -24.53
C ASN A 909 16.12 -38.25 -23.93
N PHE A 910 15.01 -37.52 -24.07
CA PHE A 910 14.84 -36.18 -23.49
C PHE A 910 14.78 -36.19 -21.96
N LEU A 911 14.14 -37.20 -21.36
CA LEU A 911 13.99 -37.31 -19.90
C LEU A 911 15.17 -38.00 -19.21
N ALA A 912 15.88 -38.90 -19.90
CA ALA A 912 17.05 -39.60 -19.38
C ALA A 912 18.17 -38.71 -18.77
N PRO A 913 18.57 -37.56 -19.36
CA PRO A 913 19.65 -36.71 -18.84
C PRO A 913 19.24 -35.80 -17.69
N LEU A 914 17.95 -35.76 -17.29
CA LEU A 914 17.49 -34.89 -16.22
C LEU A 914 18.19 -35.25 -14.90
N ASN A 915 19.18 -34.44 -14.52
CA ASN A 915 20.07 -34.68 -13.38
C ASN A 915 19.36 -34.97 -12.05
N HIS A 916 18.14 -34.45 -11.86
CA HIS A 916 17.37 -34.66 -10.64
C HIS A 916 16.93 -36.12 -10.45
N CYS A 917 16.87 -36.90 -11.53
CA CYS A 917 16.65 -38.34 -11.45
C CYS A 917 17.92 -39.10 -11.03
N LYS A 918 19.12 -38.51 -11.07
CA LYS A 918 20.38 -39.18 -10.66
C LYS A 918 20.38 -39.57 -9.18
N HIS A 919 19.86 -38.71 -8.30
CA HIS A 919 19.68 -39.03 -6.88
C HIS A 919 18.52 -40.02 -6.60
N ALA A 920 17.67 -40.28 -7.60
CA ALA A 920 16.63 -41.31 -7.57
C ALA A 920 17.04 -42.61 -8.31
N GLN A 921 18.24 -42.64 -8.90
CA GLN A 921 18.86 -43.83 -9.50
C GLN A 921 19.61 -44.67 -8.45
N ASP A 922 19.90 -44.10 -7.28
CA ASP A 922 20.50 -44.78 -6.13
C ASP A 922 19.42 -45.53 -5.32
N ASN A 923 18.78 -46.51 -5.96
CA ASN A 923 18.03 -47.55 -5.26
C ASN A 923 18.92 -48.79 -5.09
N SER A 924 18.89 -49.41 -3.91
CA SER A 924 19.62 -50.66 -3.63
C SER A 924 19.10 -51.82 -4.50
N ASP A 925 17.82 -51.78 -4.90
CA ASP A 925 17.22 -52.70 -5.87
C ASP A 925 17.31 -52.13 -7.30
N GLU A 926 18.10 -52.81 -8.14
CA GLU A 926 18.30 -52.46 -9.55
C GLU A 926 16.99 -52.41 -10.35
N HIS A 927 15.99 -53.21 -9.98
CA HIS A 927 14.70 -53.30 -10.68
C HIS A 927 13.72 -52.18 -10.32
N ASN A 928 14.01 -51.38 -9.28
CA ASN A 928 13.23 -50.22 -8.89
C ASN A 928 13.87 -48.89 -9.35
N LYS A 929 15.02 -48.94 -10.04
CA LYS A 929 15.69 -47.75 -10.59
C LYS A 929 14.89 -47.10 -11.71
N ILE A 930 15.01 -45.78 -11.82
CA ILE A 930 14.38 -45.01 -12.89
C ILE A 930 15.27 -45.04 -14.14
N ASP A 931 14.75 -45.60 -15.23
CA ASP A 931 15.36 -45.59 -16.56
C ASP A 931 14.28 -45.39 -17.62
N PHE A 932 14.16 -44.15 -18.14
CA PHE A 932 13.18 -43.83 -19.15
C PHE A 932 13.45 -44.53 -20.49
N ASN A 933 14.68 -44.98 -20.77
CA ASN A 933 14.97 -45.81 -21.95
C ASN A 933 14.43 -47.24 -21.80
N LYS A 934 14.03 -47.60 -20.58
CA LYS A 934 13.36 -48.86 -20.22
C LYS A 934 11.99 -48.57 -19.59
N PRO A 935 11.04 -48.01 -20.35
CA PRO A 935 9.76 -47.57 -19.80
C PRO A 935 8.97 -48.71 -19.12
N VAL A 936 9.11 -49.95 -19.61
CA VAL A 936 8.49 -51.13 -18.99
C VAL A 936 8.92 -51.31 -17.53
N HIS A 937 10.21 -51.11 -17.22
CA HIS A 937 10.74 -51.19 -15.85
C HIS A 937 10.46 -49.91 -15.05
N THR A 938 10.43 -48.75 -15.69
CA THR A 938 10.14 -47.48 -15.00
C THR A 938 8.69 -47.37 -14.54
N PHE A 939 7.74 -47.95 -15.27
CA PHE A 939 6.33 -47.94 -14.91
C PHE A 939 5.83 -49.29 -14.38
N SER A 940 6.74 -50.18 -13.97
CA SER A 940 6.39 -51.48 -13.39
C SER A 940 5.88 -51.33 -11.94
N PRO A 941 5.21 -52.36 -11.42
CA PRO A 941 5.04 -52.53 -9.97
C PRO A 941 6.41 -52.50 -9.26
N SER A 942 6.40 -52.15 -7.97
CA SER A 942 7.59 -52.28 -7.12
C SER A 942 7.88 -53.75 -6.83
N THR A 943 9.15 -54.15 -6.82
CA THR A 943 9.57 -55.50 -6.39
C THR A 943 9.24 -55.79 -4.92
N TYR A 944 9.08 -54.76 -4.09
CA TYR A 944 8.66 -54.90 -2.69
C TYR A 944 7.19 -55.32 -2.59
N CYS A 945 6.38 -55.02 -3.60
CA CYS A 945 4.96 -55.31 -3.68
C CYS A 945 4.63 -56.71 -4.25
N LYS A 946 5.52 -57.68 -4.05
CA LYS A 946 5.28 -59.09 -4.42
C LYS A 946 4.36 -59.81 -3.45
N ALA A 947 3.77 -60.92 -3.90
CA ALA A 947 3.11 -61.87 -3.00
C ALA A 947 4.14 -62.53 -2.07
N CYS A 948 3.68 -63.07 -0.94
CA CYS A 948 4.57 -63.87 -0.10
C CYS A 948 4.98 -65.15 -0.85
N PRO A 949 6.26 -65.54 -0.80
CA PRO A 949 6.65 -66.88 -1.19
C PRO A 949 5.79 -67.92 -0.46
N LEU A 950 5.31 -68.94 -1.17
CA LEU A 950 4.37 -69.92 -0.63
C LEU A 950 4.84 -70.56 0.69
N TYR A 951 6.14 -70.81 0.81
CA TYR A 951 6.77 -71.43 1.99
C TYR A 951 7.46 -70.43 2.93
N GLY A 952 7.20 -69.14 2.73
CA GLY A 952 7.75 -68.04 3.49
C GLY A 952 9.21 -67.75 3.23
N VAL A 953 9.71 -66.79 3.99
CA VAL A 953 11.11 -66.37 4.04
C VAL A 953 11.70 -66.66 5.40
N ASN A 954 13.00 -66.94 5.42
CA ASN A 954 13.79 -66.99 6.64
C ASN A 954 14.61 -65.69 6.75
N CYS A 955 14.37 -64.94 7.81
CA CYS A 955 15.07 -63.69 8.10
C CYS A 955 16.03 -63.95 9.27
N GLY A 956 17.26 -64.38 8.97
CA GLY A 956 18.37 -64.57 9.91
C GLY A 956 19.56 -63.64 9.56
N GLY A 957 20.34 -63.21 10.56
CA GLY A 957 21.19 -62.00 10.53
C GLY A 957 22.18 -61.75 9.38
N LYS A 958 22.66 -60.49 9.31
CA LYS A 958 23.58 -59.79 8.36
C LYS A 958 23.37 -59.96 6.83
N GLY A 959 22.46 -60.82 6.36
CA GLY A 959 22.26 -61.11 4.92
C GLY A 959 20.84 -60.89 4.36
N GLY A 960 19.92 -60.26 5.11
CA GLY A 960 18.53 -60.06 4.68
C GLY A 960 17.65 -61.33 4.75
N CYS A 961 16.43 -61.25 4.23
CA CYS A 961 15.49 -62.39 4.21
C CYS A 961 15.67 -63.24 2.95
N GLN A 962 15.69 -64.57 3.09
CA GLN A 962 15.85 -65.50 1.96
C GLN A 962 14.64 -66.43 1.81
N ASN A 963 14.25 -66.71 0.56
CA ASN A 963 13.16 -67.63 0.25
C ASN A 963 13.45 -69.05 0.78
N ASN A 964 12.49 -69.62 1.48
CA ASN A 964 12.61 -70.98 1.98
C ASN A 964 12.44 -72.01 0.85
N LYS A 965 13.48 -72.80 0.59
CA LYS A 965 13.48 -73.89 -0.41
C LYS A 965 13.08 -75.22 0.26
N LYS A 966 11.81 -75.38 0.67
CA LYS A 966 11.33 -76.70 1.12
C LYS A 966 11.30 -77.69 -0.06
N LYS A 967 11.82 -78.91 0.11
CA LYS A 967 11.79 -79.99 -0.90
C LYS A 967 10.34 -80.32 -1.26
N VAL A 968 10.02 -80.30 -2.56
CA VAL A 968 8.73 -80.68 -3.14
C VAL A 968 8.39 -82.11 -2.72
N GLN A 969 7.38 -82.32 -1.87
CA GLN A 969 6.72 -83.61 -1.79
C GLN A 969 5.75 -83.72 -2.98
N HIS A 970 6.02 -84.65 -3.89
CA HIS A 970 5.27 -84.82 -5.14
C HIS A 970 3.87 -85.44 -4.98
N ASN A 971 3.43 -85.72 -3.76
CA ASN A 971 2.16 -86.42 -3.54
C ASN A 971 1.02 -85.40 -3.32
N THR A 972 -0.06 -85.57 -4.09
CA THR A 972 -1.22 -84.68 -4.16
C THR A 972 -2.44 -85.31 -3.49
N LYS A 973 -3.22 -84.54 -2.71
CA LYS A 973 -4.40 -85.05 -1.97
C LYS A 973 -5.75 -84.69 -2.63
N GLY A 974 -5.80 -83.65 -3.46
CA GLY A 974 -7.04 -83.10 -4.03
C GLY A 974 -7.10 -83.09 -5.56
N VAL A 975 -8.31 -82.91 -6.10
CA VAL A 975 -8.57 -82.74 -7.53
C VAL A 975 -8.00 -81.39 -7.99
N SER A 976 -7.28 -81.39 -9.11
CA SER A 976 -6.77 -80.15 -9.69
C SER A 976 -7.87 -79.48 -10.50
N THR A 977 -8.13 -78.19 -10.23
CA THR A 977 -9.19 -77.41 -10.90
C THR A 977 -8.59 -76.16 -11.54
N TYR A 978 -9.03 -75.83 -12.74
CA TYR A 978 -8.69 -74.57 -13.40
C TYR A 978 -9.70 -73.49 -12.99
N ILE A 979 -9.18 -72.33 -12.60
CA ILE A 979 -9.94 -71.15 -12.20
C ILE A 979 -9.44 -69.99 -13.08
N PRO A 980 -10.04 -69.78 -14.26
CA PRO A 980 -9.76 -68.61 -15.07
C PRO A 980 -10.36 -67.38 -14.38
N VAL A 981 -9.56 -66.33 -14.24
CA VAL A 981 -10.00 -65.03 -13.69
C VAL A 981 -9.48 -63.88 -14.54
N LEU A 982 -10.26 -62.81 -14.64
CA LEU A 982 -9.93 -61.59 -15.37
C LEU A 982 -9.58 -60.48 -14.38
N LEU A 983 -8.29 -60.19 -14.16
CA LEU A 983 -7.85 -59.20 -13.17
C LEU A 983 -7.28 -57.94 -13.82
N ASN A 984 -7.40 -56.80 -13.15
CA ASN A 984 -6.81 -55.53 -13.55
C ASN A 984 -5.34 -55.41 -13.08
N ASP A 985 -4.46 -56.26 -13.62
CA ASP A 985 -3.01 -56.20 -13.40
C ASP A 985 -2.23 -56.54 -14.69
N ASP A 986 -0.91 -56.43 -14.63
CA ASP A 986 -0.02 -56.69 -15.78
C ASP A 986 0.72 -58.03 -15.62
N ALA A 987 0.15 -59.00 -14.89
CA ALA A 987 0.83 -60.28 -14.62
C ALA A 987 0.96 -61.15 -15.88
N THR A 988 -0.05 -61.12 -16.76
CA THR A 988 -0.12 -61.90 -18.00
C THR A 988 -0.42 -61.00 -19.20
N LYS A 989 -0.34 -61.56 -20.42
CA LYS A 989 -0.60 -60.81 -21.67
C LYS A 989 -1.97 -61.08 -22.29
N ASP A 990 -2.62 -62.19 -21.92
CA ASP A 990 -3.89 -62.60 -22.52
C ASP A 990 -5.03 -61.69 -22.07
N THR A 991 -5.94 -61.34 -22.97
CA THR A 991 -7.04 -60.38 -22.77
C THR A 991 -8.35 -60.95 -23.33
N ASP A 992 -9.48 -60.37 -22.92
CA ASP A 992 -10.76 -60.63 -23.58
C ASP A 992 -10.89 -59.71 -24.80
N GLU A 993 -10.89 -60.30 -26.00
CA GLU A 993 -10.89 -59.58 -27.29
C GLU A 993 -12.03 -58.55 -27.38
N TYR A 994 -13.22 -58.92 -26.90
CA TYR A 994 -14.36 -58.02 -26.96
C TYR A 994 -14.18 -56.82 -26.02
N LEU A 995 -13.81 -57.05 -24.77
CA LEU A 995 -13.61 -55.98 -23.79
C LEU A 995 -12.47 -55.04 -24.21
N GLU A 996 -11.40 -55.59 -24.77
CA GLU A 996 -10.27 -54.79 -25.26
C GLU A 996 -10.65 -53.92 -26.46
N GLN A 997 -11.32 -54.47 -27.47
CA GLN A 997 -11.68 -53.70 -28.67
C GLN A 997 -12.80 -52.69 -28.38
N ASN A 998 -13.82 -53.09 -27.64
CA ASN A 998 -15.07 -52.32 -27.53
C ASN A 998 -15.18 -51.54 -26.24
N CYS A 999 -14.57 -51.98 -25.14
CA CYS A 999 -14.75 -51.35 -23.82
C CYS A 999 -13.59 -50.45 -23.40
N THR A 1000 -12.40 -50.66 -23.96
CA THR A 1000 -11.26 -49.77 -23.77
C THR A 1000 -11.51 -48.40 -24.42
N LYS A 1001 -12.23 -48.33 -25.56
CA LYS A 1001 -12.64 -47.07 -26.22
C LYS A 1001 -13.46 -46.14 -25.31
N TYR A 1002 -14.25 -46.70 -24.40
CA TYR A 1002 -15.09 -45.94 -23.46
C TYR A 1002 -14.45 -45.76 -22.07
N GLY A 1003 -13.16 -46.10 -21.94
CA GLY A 1003 -12.37 -45.87 -20.72
C GLY A 1003 -12.78 -46.72 -19.50
N LEU A 1004 -13.60 -47.77 -19.70
CA LEU A 1004 -14.12 -48.61 -18.61
C LEU A 1004 -13.05 -49.54 -18.04
N TYR A 1005 -12.35 -50.28 -18.91
CA TYR A 1005 -11.33 -51.25 -18.52
C TYR A 1005 -10.15 -51.14 -19.50
N LYS A 1006 -8.94 -50.89 -19.00
CA LYS A 1006 -7.74 -50.64 -19.84
C LYS A 1006 -6.72 -51.79 -19.77
N ASP A 1007 -6.56 -52.43 -18.61
CA ASP A 1007 -5.54 -53.46 -18.38
C ASP A 1007 -6.13 -54.75 -17.79
N LEU A 1008 -7.28 -55.22 -18.29
CA LEU A 1008 -7.83 -56.51 -17.86
C LEU A 1008 -7.05 -57.64 -18.52
N ARG A 1009 -6.52 -58.55 -17.69
CA ARG A 1009 -5.75 -59.71 -18.13
C ARG A 1009 -6.35 -61.02 -17.64
N ILE A 1010 -6.41 -61.99 -18.53
CA ILE A 1010 -6.86 -63.35 -18.24
C ILE A 1010 -5.71 -64.08 -17.55
N GLN A 1011 -6.00 -64.64 -16.38
CA GLN A 1011 -5.08 -65.46 -15.61
C GLN A 1011 -5.68 -66.84 -15.38
N GLU A 1012 -5.02 -67.86 -15.92
CA GLU A 1012 -5.45 -69.25 -15.79
C GLU A 1012 -4.75 -69.94 -14.62
N TRP A 1013 -5.42 -69.95 -13.46
CA TRP A 1013 -4.87 -70.56 -12.26
C TRP A 1013 -5.27 -72.02 -12.13
N LYS A 1014 -4.27 -72.89 -11.98
CA LYS A 1014 -4.45 -74.30 -11.66
C LYS A 1014 -4.29 -74.49 -10.15
N CYS A 1015 -5.41 -74.66 -9.45
CA CYS A 1015 -5.45 -74.80 -8.00
C CYS A 1015 -5.60 -76.26 -7.59
N GLN A 1016 -4.84 -76.68 -6.57
CA GLN A 1016 -4.87 -78.03 -6.04
C GLN A 1016 -4.40 -78.07 -4.58
N LYS A 1017 -5.13 -78.82 -3.74
CA LYS A 1017 -4.71 -79.12 -2.37
C LYS A 1017 -3.44 -79.98 -2.33
N LYS A 1018 -2.43 -79.52 -1.60
CA LYS A 1018 -1.19 -80.27 -1.33
C LYS A 1018 -1.26 -80.99 0.01
N ASN A 1019 -0.38 -81.99 0.19
CA ASN A 1019 -0.34 -82.83 1.39
C ASN A 1019 0.03 -82.08 2.67
N ASP A 1020 0.71 -80.94 2.53
CA ASP A 1020 1.05 -80.02 3.62
C ASP A 1020 -0.14 -79.17 4.10
N GLY A 1021 -1.33 -79.36 3.52
CA GLY A 1021 -2.54 -78.64 3.90
C GLY A 1021 -2.71 -77.30 3.18
N VAL A 1022 -1.82 -76.91 2.25
CA VAL A 1022 -1.94 -75.65 1.51
C VAL A 1022 -2.74 -75.86 0.21
N ASP A 1023 -3.69 -74.96 -0.06
CA ASP A 1023 -4.38 -74.87 -1.35
C ASP A 1023 -3.52 -74.07 -2.32
N GLN A 1024 -2.64 -74.75 -3.05
CA GLN A 1024 -1.69 -74.10 -3.96
C GLN A 1024 -2.34 -73.83 -5.32
N CYS A 1025 -2.24 -72.60 -5.80
CA CYS A 1025 -2.58 -72.18 -7.15
C CYS A 1025 -1.31 -71.84 -7.92
N ILE A 1026 -1.16 -72.43 -9.11
CA ILE A 1026 -0.06 -72.17 -10.03
C ILE A 1026 -0.64 -71.51 -11.28
N ILE A 1027 -0.10 -70.38 -11.69
CA ILE A 1027 -0.53 -69.74 -12.93
C ILE A 1027 0.03 -70.52 -14.12
N SER A 1028 -0.84 -70.83 -15.08
CA SER A 1028 -0.50 -71.65 -16.24
C SER A 1028 0.21 -70.85 -17.32
N THR A 1029 -0.05 -69.55 -17.37
CA THR A 1029 0.55 -68.60 -18.29
C THR A 1029 1.87 -68.02 -17.73
N PRO A 1030 2.88 -67.74 -18.57
CA PRO A 1030 4.14 -67.14 -18.12
C PRO A 1030 3.91 -65.75 -17.49
N VAL A 1031 4.52 -65.51 -16.34
CA VAL A 1031 4.52 -64.22 -15.63
C VAL A 1031 5.94 -63.68 -15.46
N GLU A 1032 6.08 -62.36 -15.35
CA GLU A 1032 7.37 -61.75 -15.02
C GLU A 1032 7.72 -62.00 -13.55
N SER A 1033 8.58 -63.00 -13.32
CA SER A 1033 8.95 -63.47 -11.98
C SER A 1033 9.67 -62.42 -11.12
N ILE A 1034 10.03 -61.26 -11.67
CA ILE A 1034 10.63 -60.13 -10.95
C ILE A 1034 9.56 -59.37 -10.15
N TYR A 1035 8.33 -59.30 -10.64
CA TYR A 1035 7.23 -58.53 -10.03
C TYR A 1035 6.09 -59.41 -9.52
N PHE A 1036 5.94 -60.63 -10.07
CA PHE A 1036 4.83 -61.53 -9.73
C PHE A 1036 5.34 -62.90 -9.28
N GLU A 1037 4.62 -63.50 -8.33
CA GLU A 1037 4.83 -64.90 -7.94
C GLU A 1037 3.98 -65.81 -8.83
N ASN A 1038 4.61 -66.86 -9.37
CA ASN A 1038 3.91 -67.85 -10.20
C ASN A 1038 3.11 -68.88 -9.38
N LYS A 1039 3.28 -68.87 -8.05
CA LYS A 1039 2.61 -69.77 -7.11
C LYS A 1039 2.10 -68.98 -5.93
N ILE A 1040 0.79 -69.01 -5.71
CA ILE A 1040 0.13 -68.34 -4.58
C ILE A 1040 -0.88 -69.30 -3.92
N PRO A 1041 -1.27 -69.06 -2.66
CA PRO A 1041 -2.39 -69.76 -2.05
C PRO A 1041 -3.71 -69.36 -2.74
N PHE A 1042 -4.68 -70.29 -2.77
CA PHE A 1042 -6.04 -69.99 -3.22
C PHE A 1042 -6.66 -68.83 -2.42
N LYS A 1043 -6.33 -68.71 -1.13
CA LYS A 1043 -6.70 -67.57 -0.28
C LYS A 1043 -6.33 -66.24 -0.92
N VAL A 1044 -5.06 -66.06 -1.30
CA VAL A 1044 -4.55 -64.84 -1.93
C VAL A 1044 -5.22 -64.59 -3.28
N LEU A 1045 -5.41 -65.63 -4.10
CA LEU A 1045 -6.13 -65.51 -5.38
C LEU A 1045 -7.56 -65.01 -5.19
N PHE A 1046 -8.28 -65.58 -4.22
CA PHE A 1046 -9.65 -65.20 -3.90
C PHE A 1046 -9.76 -63.77 -3.38
N GLU A 1047 -8.88 -63.36 -2.47
CA GLU A 1047 -8.87 -61.99 -1.94
C GLU A 1047 -8.52 -60.98 -3.04
N ARG A 1048 -7.58 -61.29 -3.94
CA ARG A 1048 -7.32 -60.47 -5.13
C ARG A 1048 -8.55 -60.34 -6.02
N TRP A 1049 -9.27 -61.44 -6.24
CA TRP A 1049 -10.50 -61.45 -7.02
C TRP A 1049 -11.58 -60.59 -6.37
N LEU A 1050 -11.77 -60.67 -5.05
CA LEU A 1050 -12.75 -59.84 -4.32
C LEU A 1050 -12.42 -58.35 -4.44
N ARG A 1051 -11.14 -57.97 -4.28
CA ARG A 1051 -10.68 -56.58 -4.42
C ARG A 1051 -10.90 -56.06 -5.83
N ASP A 1052 -10.48 -56.84 -6.84
CA ASP A 1052 -10.65 -56.50 -8.25
C ASP A 1052 -12.13 -56.37 -8.66
N PHE A 1053 -12.95 -57.33 -8.22
CA PHE A 1053 -14.40 -57.28 -8.43
C PHE A 1053 -15.00 -56.01 -7.83
N LEU A 1054 -14.67 -55.67 -6.58
CA LEU A 1054 -15.26 -54.52 -5.90
C LEU A 1054 -14.84 -53.19 -6.53
N GLU A 1055 -13.56 -53.06 -6.91
CA GLU A 1055 -13.03 -51.90 -7.63
C GLU A 1055 -13.72 -51.75 -9.01
N GLY A 1056 -13.75 -52.85 -9.78
CA GLY A 1056 -14.42 -52.90 -11.08
C GLY A 1056 -15.93 -52.63 -10.98
N TYR A 1057 -16.59 -53.13 -9.94
CA TYR A 1057 -18.01 -52.93 -9.67
C TYR A 1057 -18.31 -51.47 -9.36
N ASN A 1058 -17.54 -50.85 -8.47
CA ASN A 1058 -17.71 -49.44 -8.11
C ASN A 1058 -17.54 -48.53 -9.34
N LYS A 1059 -16.50 -48.78 -10.14
CA LYS A 1059 -16.26 -48.07 -11.40
C LYS A 1059 -17.42 -48.25 -12.39
N SER A 1060 -17.91 -49.48 -12.53
CA SER A 1060 -19.01 -49.81 -13.42
C SER A 1060 -20.32 -49.15 -12.99
N LYS A 1061 -20.66 -49.26 -11.70
CA LYS A 1061 -21.84 -48.64 -11.08
C LYS A 1061 -21.88 -47.14 -11.34
N GLU A 1062 -20.77 -46.44 -11.13
CA GLU A 1062 -20.67 -45.00 -11.31
C GLU A 1062 -20.95 -44.61 -12.78
N LYS A 1063 -20.38 -45.35 -13.73
CA LYS A 1063 -20.56 -45.10 -15.17
C LYS A 1063 -22.00 -45.37 -15.62
N ILE A 1064 -22.61 -46.46 -15.15
CA ILE A 1064 -24.03 -46.76 -15.44
C ILE A 1064 -24.97 -45.72 -14.84
N THR A 1065 -24.74 -45.31 -13.58
CA THR A 1065 -25.59 -44.32 -12.90
C THR A 1065 -25.60 -42.97 -13.63
N ARG A 1066 -24.48 -42.58 -14.27
CA ARG A 1066 -24.44 -41.37 -15.11
C ARG A 1066 -25.33 -41.47 -16.35
N CYS A 1067 -25.36 -42.64 -16.99
CA CYS A 1067 -26.20 -42.87 -18.17
C CYS A 1067 -27.70 -42.89 -17.85
N THR A 1068 -28.08 -43.18 -16.61
CA THR A 1068 -29.49 -43.15 -16.17
C THR A 1068 -29.92 -41.78 -15.63
N VAL A 1069 -29.01 -40.98 -15.06
CA VAL A 1069 -29.35 -39.64 -14.51
C VAL A 1069 -29.36 -38.54 -15.59
N ASN A 1070 -28.50 -38.64 -16.61
CA ASN A 1070 -28.41 -37.65 -17.68
C ASN A 1070 -28.90 -38.23 -19.01
N VAL A 1071 -30.23 -38.39 -19.12
CA VAL A 1071 -30.91 -39.01 -20.27
C VAL A 1071 -30.66 -38.26 -21.60
N ASN A 1072 -30.19 -37.01 -21.54
CA ASN A 1072 -29.80 -36.18 -22.70
C ASN A 1072 -28.34 -36.37 -23.17
N SER A 1073 -27.59 -37.30 -22.56
CA SER A 1073 -26.24 -37.66 -23.02
C SER A 1073 -26.29 -38.47 -24.33
N CYS A 1074 -25.17 -38.54 -25.07
CA CYS A 1074 -25.09 -39.26 -26.35
C CYS A 1074 -25.63 -40.70 -26.20
N LYS A 1075 -26.79 -40.97 -26.82
CA LYS A 1075 -27.53 -42.23 -26.70
C LYS A 1075 -26.68 -43.44 -27.14
N GLU A 1076 -25.93 -43.30 -28.23
CA GLU A 1076 -25.01 -44.35 -28.72
C GLU A 1076 -23.86 -44.63 -27.74
N GLY A 1077 -23.29 -43.60 -27.13
CA GLY A 1077 -22.21 -43.73 -26.14
C GLY A 1077 -22.66 -44.44 -24.86
N CYS A 1078 -23.88 -44.18 -24.38
CA CYS A 1078 -24.42 -44.85 -23.19
C CYS A 1078 -24.85 -46.30 -23.47
N THR A 1079 -25.43 -46.59 -24.63
CA THR A 1079 -25.75 -47.97 -25.03
C THR A 1079 -24.51 -48.87 -25.03
N ASN A 1080 -23.41 -48.41 -25.64
CA ASN A 1080 -22.16 -49.17 -25.68
C ASN A 1080 -21.51 -49.33 -24.29
N LYS A 1081 -21.54 -48.29 -23.44
CA LYS A 1081 -21.06 -48.38 -22.04
C LYS A 1081 -21.86 -49.42 -21.25
N CYS A 1082 -23.17 -49.47 -21.43
CA CYS A 1082 -24.06 -50.43 -20.77
C CYS A 1082 -23.84 -51.87 -21.28
N GLU A 1083 -23.57 -52.05 -22.58
CA GLU A 1083 -23.17 -53.35 -23.13
C GLU A 1083 -21.83 -53.83 -22.56
N CYS A 1084 -20.85 -52.95 -22.46
CA CYS A 1084 -19.52 -53.26 -21.91
C CYS A 1084 -19.55 -53.71 -20.46
N VAL A 1085 -20.23 -52.96 -19.60
CA VAL A 1085 -20.43 -53.37 -18.21
C VAL A 1085 -21.21 -54.69 -18.16
N GLY A 1086 -22.22 -54.87 -19.03
CA GLY A 1086 -22.98 -56.11 -19.10
C GLY A 1086 -22.12 -57.34 -19.42
N LYS A 1087 -21.17 -57.22 -20.34
CA LYS A 1087 -20.24 -58.32 -20.70
C LYS A 1087 -19.21 -58.59 -19.61
N TRP A 1088 -18.60 -57.55 -19.04
CA TRP A 1088 -17.70 -57.70 -17.90
C TRP A 1088 -18.40 -58.38 -16.71
N LEU A 1089 -19.63 -57.97 -16.41
CA LEU A 1089 -20.40 -58.51 -15.29
C LEU A 1089 -20.77 -59.99 -15.49
N LYS A 1090 -21.08 -60.41 -16.73
CA LYS A 1090 -21.28 -61.82 -17.09
C LYS A 1090 -20.03 -62.67 -16.90
N ILE A 1091 -18.84 -62.11 -17.20
CA ILE A 1091 -17.57 -62.79 -16.93
C ILE A 1091 -17.39 -62.95 -15.42
N LYS A 1092 -17.59 -61.88 -14.64
CA LYS A 1092 -17.51 -61.92 -13.18
C LYS A 1092 -18.51 -62.87 -12.52
N GLU A 1093 -19.72 -62.98 -13.06
CA GLU A 1093 -20.73 -63.95 -12.62
C GLU A 1093 -20.23 -65.39 -12.79
N LYS A 1094 -19.68 -65.73 -13.97
CA LYS A 1094 -19.09 -67.06 -14.22
C LYS A 1094 -17.85 -67.34 -13.37
N GLU A 1095 -16.98 -66.34 -13.18
CA GLU A 1095 -15.82 -66.46 -12.29
C GLU A 1095 -16.26 -66.77 -10.86
N TRP A 1096 -17.29 -66.07 -10.37
CA TRP A 1096 -17.85 -66.30 -9.04
C TRP A 1096 -18.45 -67.69 -8.90
N GLU A 1097 -19.14 -68.21 -9.93
CA GLU A 1097 -19.63 -69.59 -9.96
C GLU A 1097 -18.49 -70.61 -9.89
N ASN A 1098 -17.41 -70.40 -10.65
CA ASN A 1098 -16.23 -71.27 -10.63
C ASN A 1098 -15.57 -71.29 -9.24
N ILE A 1099 -15.43 -70.12 -8.61
CA ILE A 1099 -14.90 -69.96 -7.26
C ILE A 1099 -15.81 -70.68 -6.23
N LYS A 1100 -17.13 -70.49 -6.31
CA LYS A 1100 -18.11 -71.19 -5.47
C LYS A 1100 -18.02 -72.71 -5.64
N ASN A 1101 -17.90 -73.19 -6.87
CA ASN A 1101 -17.79 -74.61 -7.18
C ASN A 1101 -16.47 -75.20 -6.67
N TYR A 1102 -15.35 -74.49 -6.83
CA TYR A 1102 -14.07 -74.90 -6.25
C TYR A 1102 -14.17 -75.03 -4.73
N TYR A 1103 -14.73 -74.03 -4.04
CA TYR A 1103 -14.90 -74.03 -2.59
C TYR A 1103 -15.80 -75.19 -2.12
N LYS A 1104 -16.93 -75.43 -2.79
CA LYS A 1104 -17.87 -76.53 -2.48
C LYS A 1104 -17.23 -77.91 -2.67
N ASN A 1105 -16.44 -78.08 -3.73
CA ASN A 1105 -15.78 -79.35 -4.05
C ASN A 1105 -14.53 -79.62 -3.18
N HIS A 1106 -14.17 -78.69 -2.30
CA HIS A 1106 -13.11 -78.81 -1.30
C HIS A 1106 -13.67 -78.59 0.13
N PRO A 1107 -14.58 -79.47 0.62
CA PRO A 1107 -15.44 -79.24 1.80
C PRO A 1107 -14.74 -79.30 3.17
N GLN A 1108 -13.45 -78.97 3.26
CA GLN A 1108 -12.67 -79.01 4.51
C GLN A 1108 -12.58 -77.67 5.26
N TYR A 1109 -13.27 -76.63 4.82
CA TYR A 1109 -13.21 -75.30 5.44
C TYR A 1109 -14.21 -75.18 6.60
N THR A 1110 -13.73 -74.64 7.72
CA THR A 1110 -14.51 -74.53 8.97
C THR A 1110 -15.72 -73.61 8.84
N TYR A 1111 -15.65 -72.59 7.99
CA TYR A 1111 -16.73 -71.62 7.79
C TYR A 1111 -17.25 -71.64 6.35
N SER A 1112 -18.44 -71.09 6.16
CA SER A 1112 -19.03 -70.95 4.82
C SER A 1112 -18.33 -69.85 4.01
N LEU A 1113 -18.39 -69.95 2.68
CA LEU A 1113 -17.84 -68.93 1.79
C LEU A 1113 -18.44 -67.52 2.04
N PRO A 1114 -19.77 -67.36 2.27
CA PRO A 1114 -20.34 -66.06 2.64
C PRO A 1114 -19.76 -65.48 3.94
N HIS A 1115 -19.51 -66.33 4.95
CA HIS A 1115 -18.88 -65.86 6.20
C HIS A 1115 -17.50 -65.25 5.94
N TRP A 1116 -16.72 -65.87 5.05
CA TRP A 1116 -15.42 -65.33 4.68
C TRP A 1116 -15.50 -64.01 3.92
N VAL A 1117 -16.40 -63.89 2.94
CA VAL A 1117 -16.61 -62.64 2.19
C VAL A 1117 -16.93 -61.49 3.15
N ARG A 1118 -17.79 -61.72 4.15
CA ARG A 1118 -18.06 -60.73 5.20
C ARG A 1118 -16.84 -60.41 6.05
N SER A 1119 -16.14 -61.43 6.54
CA SER A 1119 -14.95 -61.27 7.38
C SER A 1119 -13.89 -60.42 6.66
N PHE A 1120 -13.58 -60.77 5.41
CA PHE A 1120 -12.63 -60.04 4.59
C PHE A 1120 -13.04 -58.57 4.39
N PHE A 1121 -14.29 -58.32 3.97
CA PHE A 1121 -14.78 -56.95 3.74
C PHE A 1121 -14.99 -56.11 5.00
N ASN A 1122 -15.02 -56.72 6.18
CA ASN A 1122 -15.05 -56.03 7.47
C ASN A 1122 -13.66 -55.64 7.99
N GLN A 1123 -12.58 -56.06 7.31
CA GLN A 1123 -11.24 -55.60 7.64
C GLN A 1123 -11.07 -54.14 7.22
N GLY A 1124 -10.40 -53.35 8.06
CA GLY A 1124 -10.31 -51.88 7.97
C GLY A 1124 -10.13 -51.30 6.55
N PRO A 1125 -9.18 -51.78 5.73
CA PRO A 1125 -8.89 -51.19 4.41
C PRO A 1125 -10.00 -51.31 3.37
N PHE A 1126 -11.03 -52.15 3.56
CA PHE A 1126 -12.06 -52.43 2.54
C PHE A 1126 -13.44 -51.87 2.86
N ILE A 1127 -13.64 -51.38 4.09
CA ILE A 1127 -14.95 -50.89 4.57
C ILE A 1127 -15.48 -49.78 3.66
N GLU A 1128 -14.61 -48.85 3.22
CA GLU A 1128 -15.01 -47.74 2.36
C GLU A 1128 -15.47 -48.20 0.98
N ASP A 1129 -14.75 -49.11 0.33
CA ASP A 1129 -15.09 -49.62 -1.01
C ASP A 1129 -16.42 -50.39 -0.99
N VAL A 1130 -16.70 -51.12 0.09
CA VAL A 1130 -17.97 -51.84 0.31
C VAL A 1130 -19.11 -50.86 0.51
N ASN A 1131 -18.90 -49.81 1.30
CA ASN A 1131 -19.88 -48.75 1.51
C ASN A 1131 -20.15 -47.98 0.21
N LYS A 1132 -19.11 -47.74 -0.62
CA LYS A 1132 -19.29 -47.23 -1.98
C LYS A 1132 -20.18 -48.18 -2.78
N ALA A 1133 -19.92 -49.49 -2.80
CA ALA A 1133 -20.69 -50.45 -3.62
C ALA A 1133 -22.18 -50.52 -3.24
N LYS A 1134 -22.50 -50.49 -1.94
CA LYS A 1134 -23.88 -50.55 -1.42
C LYS A 1134 -24.77 -49.39 -1.89
N LYS A 1135 -24.20 -48.21 -2.14
CA LYS A 1135 -24.91 -47.04 -2.70
C LYS A 1135 -25.47 -47.24 -4.12
N ILE A 1136 -25.45 -48.46 -4.66
CA ILE A 1136 -26.26 -48.84 -5.82
C ILE A 1136 -27.76 -48.67 -5.53
N VAL A 1137 -28.18 -48.86 -4.28
CA VAL A 1137 -29.53 -48.62 -3.77
C VAL A 1137 -29.53 -47.46 -2.77
N GLU A 1138 -30.60 -46.66 -2.76
CA GLU A 1138 -30.67 -45.42 -1.98
C GLU A 1138 -31.03 -45.64 -0.50
N SER A 1139 -31.95 -46.56 -0.21
CA SER A 1139 -32.42 -46.83 1.15
C SER A 1139 -31.40 -47.64 1.98
N GLU A 1140 -31.12 -47.20 3.20
CA GLU A 1140 -30.25 -47.93 4.15
C GLU A 1140 -30.75 -49.34 4.45
N GLU A 1141 -32.07 -49.55 4.46
CA GLU A 1141 -32.67 -50.88 4.68
C GLU A 1141 -32.37 -51.81 3.49
N GLU A 1142 -32.42 -51.28 2.26
CA GLU A 1142 -32.04 -52.05 1.07
C GLU A 1142 -30.54 -52.31 1.02
N GLN A 1143 -29.71 -51.36 1.47
CA GLN A 1143 -28.26 -51.55 1.57
C GLN A 1143 -27.89 -52.67 2.55
N LYS A 1144 -28.64 -52.81 3.65
CA LYS A 1144 -28.48 -53.94 4.59
C LYS A 1144 -28.89 -55.27 3.93
N LYS A 1145 -30.01 -55.28 3.17
CA LYS A 1145 -30.48 -56.47 2.43
C LYS A 1145 -29.49 -56.98 1.39
N LEU A 1146 -28.63 -56.12 0.82
CA LEU A 1146 -27.60 -56.55 -0.13
C LEU A 1146 -26.68 -57.64 0.41
N TRP A 1147 -26.41 -57.67 1.72
CA TRP A 1147 -25.60 -58.73 2.32
C TRP A 1147 -26.23 -60.11 2.17
N GLY A 1148 -27.57 -60.22 2.09
CA GLY A 1148 -28.27 -61.50 1.95
C GLY A 1148 -27.76 -62.56 2.93
N CYS A 1149 -27.48 -63.75 2.42
CA CYS A 1149 -26.88 -64.88 3.14
C CYS A 1149 -25.41 -64.71 3.54
N THR A 1150 -24.85 -63.53 3.30
CA THR A 1150 -23.53 -63.12 3.79
C THR A 1150 -23.68 -62.38 5.14
N GLY A 1151 -24.90 -61.95 5.51
CA GLY A 1151 -25.21 -61.11 6.66
C GLY A 1151 -25.57 -61.81 7.98
N ASP A 1152 -25.97 -63.09 7.97
CA ASP A 1152 -26.34 -63.87 9.17
C ASP A 1152 -25.68 -65.27 9.21
N VAL A 1153 -25.60 -65.88 10.39
CA VAL A 1153 -24.68 -66.99 10.72
C VAL A 1153 -25.04 -68.33 10.03
N GLN A 1154 -26.30 -68.56 9.62
CA GLN A 1154 -26.70 -69.72 8.80
C GLN A 1154 -27.93 -69.38 7.93
N CYS A 1155 -27.79 -69.51 6.60
CA CYS A 1155 -28.94 -69.55 5.68
C CYS A 1155 -29.36 -71.01 5.43
N THR A 1156 -30.65 -71.26 5.43
CA THR A 1156 -31.22 -72.52 4.93
C THR A 1156 -31.16 -72.59 3.40
N LYS A 1157 -31.27 -73.79 2.81
CA LYS A 1157 -31.26 -73.97 1.33
C LYS A 1157 -32.40 -73.23 0.61
N GLU A 1158 -33.47 -72.89 1.33
CA GLU A 1158 -34.61 -72.13 0.82
C GLU A 1158 -34.31 -70.62 0.87
N GLU A 1159 -33.75 -70.12 1.98
CA GLU A 1159 -33.29 -68.73 2.11
C GLU A 1159 -32.10 -68.41 1.18
N GLU A 1160 -31.22 -69.37 0.88
CA GLU A 1160 -30.13 -69.19 -0.10
C GLU A 1160 -30.66 -68.90 -1.51
N LYS A 1161 -31.83 -69.44 -1.87
CA LYS A 1161 -32.48 -69.18 -3.16
C LYS A 1161 -33.14 -67.81 -3.21
N GLU A 1162 -33.64 -67.33 -2.07
CA GLU A 1162 -34.39 -66.07 -1.97
C GLU A 1162 -33.48 -64.86 -1.71
N ASN A 1163 -32.50 -64.97 -0.81
CA ASN A 1163 -31.68 -63.84 -0.32
C ASN A 1163 -30.29 -63.73 -0.96
N LYS A 1164 -29.78 -64.80 -1.61
CA LYS A 1164 -28.48 -64.88 -2.32
C LYS A 1164 -27.26 -64.37 -1.50
N ASP A 1165 -26.05 -64.44 -2.05
CA ASP A 1165 -24.84 -63.87 -1.42
C ASP A 1165 -24.57 -62.42 -1.86
N PHE A 1166 -23.71 -61.69 -1.13
CA PHE A 1166 -23.45 -60.26 -1.32
C PHE A 1166 -22.93 -59.95 -2.74
N ILE A 1167 -22.04 -60.77 -3.27
CA ILE A 1167 -21.49 -60.61 -4.62
C ILE A 1167 -22.59 -60.81 -5.65
N THR A 1168 -23.37 -61.88 -5.52
CA THR A 1168 -24.49 -62.17 -6.42
C THR A 1168 -25.55 -61.06 -6.36
N ASN A 1169 -25.87 -60.53 -5.17
CA ASN A 1169 -26.80 -59.42 -5.01
C ASN A 1169 -26.32 -58.11 -5.64
N LEU A 1170 -25.03 -57.79 -5.52
CA LEU A 1170 -24.43 -56.66 -6.22
C LEU A 1170 -24.54 -56.84 -7.74
N ILE A 1171 -24.17 -58.01 -8.26
CA ILE A 1171 -24.28 -58.35 -9.68
C ILE A 1171 -25.73 -58.14 -10.17
N ASP A 1172 -26.72 -58.73 -9.48
CA ASP A 1172 -28.13 -58.63 -9.85
C ASP A 1172 -28.61 -57.16 -9.90
N LYS A 1173 -28.25 -56.36 -8.90
CA LYS A 1173 -28.66 -54.94 -8.84
C LYS A 1173 -28.03 -54.11 -9.95
N LEU A 1174 -26.76 -54.34 -10.27
CA LEU A 1174 -26.12 -53.66 -11.39
C LEU A 1174 -26.70 -54.12 -12.73
N GLN A 1175 -27.00 -55.42 -12.90
CA GLN A 1175 -27.71 -55.94 -14.08
C GLN A 1175 -29.08 -55.27 -14.27
N GLN A 1176 -29.84 -55.05 -13.19
CA GLN A 1176 -31.11 -54.31 -13.24
C GLN A 1176 -30.91 -52.88 -13.75
N LYS A 1177 -29.91 -52.15 -13.23
CA LYS A 1177 -29.60 -50.80 -13.72
C LYS A 1177 -29.14 -50.78 -15.18
N ILE A 1178 -28.40 -51.79 -15.63
CA ILE A 1178 -28.01 -51.93 -17.05
C ILE A 1178 -29.25 -52.12 -17.93
N LYS A 1179 -30.22 -52.93 -17.52
CA LYS A 1179 -31.49 -53.09 -18.25
C LYS A 1179 -32.26 -51.77 -18.34
N THR A 1180 -32.29 -50.98 -17.26
CA THR A 1180 -32.89 -49.64 -17.28
C THR A 1180 -32.15 -48.71 -18.24
N CYS A 1181 -30.82 -48.64 -18.15
CA CYS A 1181 -29.99 -47.88 -19.10
C CYS A 1181 -30.29 -48.29 -20.56
N GLN A 1182 -30.29 -49.59 -20.86
CA GLN A 1182 -30.56 -50.09 -22.21
C GLN A 1182 -31.95 -49.71 -22.71
N LYS A 1183 -32.97 -49.65 -21.84
CA LYS A 1183 -34.34 -49.22 -22.20
C LYS A 1183 -34.43 -47.71 -22.47
N GLU A 1184 -33.79 -46.89 -21.63
CA GLU A 1184 -33.83 -45.42 -21.75
C GLU A 1184 -33.14 -44.91 -23.03
N HIS A 1185 -32.28 -45.73 -23.64
CA HIS A 1185 -31.49 -45.38 -24.83
C HIS A 1185 -31.88 -46.16 -26.11
N ASN A 1186 -33.04 -46.81 -26.15
CA ASN A 1186 -33.50 -47.68 -27.26
C ASN A 1186 -34.71 -47.07 -28.04
N GLU A 1187 -34.51 -46.08 -28.93
CA GLU A 1187 -35.51 -45.71 -29.96
C GLU A 1187 -34.90 -45.27 -31.31
N GLU A 1188 -35.67 -45.50 -32.38
CA GLU A 1188 -35.37 -45.65 -33.83
C GLU A 1188 -34.82 -44.43 -34.62
N THR A 1189 -34.08 -43.51 -34.00
CA THR A 1189 -33.30 -42.52 -34.78
C THR A 1189 -31.83 -42.59 -34.39
N LYS A 1190 -31.07 -43.35 -35.19
CA LYS A 1190 -29.61 -43.29 -35.22
C LYS A 1190 -29.22 -41.96 -35.87
N GLU A 1191 -29.31 -40.84 -35.15
CA GLU A 1191 -28.53 -39.69 -35.56
C GLU A 1191 -27.05 -40.10 -35.45
N PRO A 1192 -26.28 -40.05 -36.55
CA PRO A 1192 -24.84 -40.20 -36.46
C PRO A 1192 -24.35 -39.10 -35.53
N CYS A 1193 -23.45 -39.43 -34.61
CA CYS A 1193 -22.65 -38.40 -34.00
C CYS A 1193 -21.90 -37.69 -35.14
N GLU A 1194 -22.38 -36.54 -35.62
CA GLU A 1194 -21.48 -35.57 -36.26
C GLU A 1194 -20.41 -35.31 -35.22
N ASP A 1195 -19.16 -35.64 -35.55
CA ASP A 1195 -18.01 -35.62 -34.66
C ASP A 1195 -18.11 -34.38 -33.77
N PRO A 1196 -18.58 -34.53 -32.51
CA PRO A 1196 -18.74 -33.38 -31.67
C PRO A 1196 -17.33 -32.92 -31.44
N SER A 1197 -17.05 -31.67 -31.82
CA SER A 1197 -15.99 -30.90 -31.18
C SER A 1197 -15.97 -31.31 -29.69
N PRO A 1198 -14.82 -31.72 -29.13
CA PRO A 1198 -14.72 -32.70 -28.04
C PRO A 1198 -15.35 -32.29 -26.68
N MET A 1199 -16.10 -31.20 -26.64
CA MET A 1199 -16.96 -30.69 -25.57
C MET A 1199 -18.07 -31.68 -25.17
N SER A 1200 -17.73 -32.77 -24.47
CA SER A 1200 -18.53 -33.32 -23.36
C SER A 1200 -17.96 -34.63 -22.81
N GLU A 1201 -17.10 -35.37 -23.53
CA GLU A 1201 -16.77 -36.75 -23.10
C GLU A 1201 -15.45 -36.93 -22.32
N THR A 1202 -14.50 -35.99 -22.33
CA THR A 1202 -13.18 -36.23 -21.69
C THR A 1202 -13.02 -35.76 -20.27
N LEU A 1203 -14.09 -35.29 -19.61
CA LEU A 1203 -14.02 -34.92 -18.20
C LEU A 1203 -13.74 -36.12 -17.27
N HIS A 1204 -13.83 -37.37 -17.76
CA HIS A 1204 -13.75 -38.57 -16.92
C HIS A 1204 -12.92 -39.74 -17.52
N ASP A 1205 -12.01 -39.44 -18.46
CA ASP A 1205 -11.00 -40.39 -18.95
C ASP A 1205 -9.71 -40.42 -18.11
N GLN A 1206 -9.65 -39.57 -17.07
CA GLN A 1206 -8.69 -39.74 -15.99
C GLN A 1206 -9.21 -40.83 -15.05
N PRO A 1207 -8.37 -41.75 -14.54
CA PRO A 1207 -8.60 -42.34 -13.22
C PRO A 1207 -8.91 -41.17 -12.28
N ASP A 1208 -9.99 -41.25 -11.51
CA ASP A 1208 -10.45 -40.13 -10.69
C ASP A 1208 -9.27 -39.55 -9.89
N PRO A 1209 -8.78 -38.32 -10.20
CA PRO A 1209 -7.63 -37.75 -9.49
C PRO A 1209 -8.00 -37.38 -8.04
N TYR A 1210 -9.27 -37.54 -7.66
CA TYR A 1210 -9.84 -37.03 -6.42
C TYR A 1210 -9.94 -38.06 -5.29
N ASP A 1211 -9.68 -39.34 -5.55
CA ASP A 1211 -9.65 -40.35 -4.49
C ASP A 1211 -8.19 -40.75 -4.21
N GLU A 1212 -7.68 -40.30 -3.06
CA GLU A 1212 -6.44 -40.72 -2.39
C GLU A 1212 -5.13 -40.06 -2.86
N GLN A 1213 -5.02 -38.74 -2.73
CA GLN A 1213 -3.80 -38.16 -2.15
C GLN A 1213 -4.11 -37.75 -0.71
N PRO A 1214 -3.18 -37.90 0.25
CA PRO A 1214 -3.41 -37.55 1.65
C PRO A 1214 -4.04 -36.17 1.75
N THR A 1215 -5.12 -36.07 2.53
CA THR A 1215 -5.80 -34.82 2.84
C THR A 1215 -4.91 -34.00 3.76
N ASP A 1216 -3.87 -33.36 3.21
CA ASP A 1216 -3.17 -32.30 3.92
C ASP A 1216 -3.90 -30.99 3.70
N ASP A 1217 -4.18 -30.30 4.81
CA ASP A 1217 -4.86 -29.01 4.86
C ASP A 1217 -3.91 -27.93 4.28
N THR A 1218 -3.79 -27.91 2.94
CA THR A 1218 -2.90 -26.99 2.20
C THR A 1218 -3.38 -25.54 2.21
N LYS A 1219 -4.55 -25.26 2.80
CA LYS A 1219 -5.05 -23.91 2.98
C LYS A 1219 -4.24 -23.22 4.09
N PRO A 1220 -3.53 -22.12 3.79
CA PRO A 1220 -2.77 -21.44 4.82
C PRO A 1220 -3.68 -20.92 5.94
N GLN A 1221 -3.17 -20.93 7.17
CA GLN A 1221 -3.90 -20.42 8.35
C GLN A 1221 -4.35 -18.95 8.19
N PHE A 1222 -3.64 -18.16 7.38
CA PHE A 1222 -4.01 -16.78 7.10
C PHE A 1222 -5.18 -16.61 6.12
N CYS A 1223 -5.63 -17.68 5.44
CA CYS A 1223 -6.85 -17.62 4.64
C CYS A 1223 -8.08 -17.71 5.57
N PRO A 1224 -9.04 -16.78 5.47
CA PRO A 1224 -10.22 -16.78 6.33
C PRO A 1224 -11.02 -18.07 6.20
N GLN A 1225 -11.50 -18.61 7.32
CA GLN A 1225 -12.41 -19.75 7.31
C GLN A 1225 -13.70 -19.34 6.60
N LEU A 1226 -14.12 -20.14 5.61
CA LEU A 1226 -15.43 -19.93 5.00
C LEU A 1226 -16.49 -20.30 6.05
N PRO A 1227 -17.62 -19.58 6.12
CA PRO A 1227 -18.72 -19.98 6.97
C PRO A 1227 -19.12 -21.42 6.60
N LYS A 1228 -19.19 -22.31 7.59
CA LYS A 1228 -19.76 -23.65 7.39
C LYS A 1228 -21.15 -23.47 6.76
N PRO A 1229 -21.53 -24.29 5.76
CA PRO A 1229 -22.93 -24.37 5.35
C PRO A 1229 -23.80 -24.55 6.60
N PRO A 1230 -24.96 -23.88 6.70
CA PRO A 1230 -25.85 -24.09 7.84
C PRO A 1230 -26.08 -25.59 7.98
N GLN A 1231 -25.80 -26.11 9.19
CA GLN A 1231 -26.11 -27.49 9.50
C GLN A 1231 -27.61 -27.70 9.21
N PRO A 1232 -28.00 -28.83 8.58
CA PRO A 1232 -29.39 -29.24 8.56
C PRO A 1232 -29.90 -29.17 10.00
N PRO A 1233 -31.11 -28.61 10.25
CA PRO A 1233 -31.65 -28.54 11.60
C PRO A 1233 -31.57 -29.92 12.24
N GLU A 1234 -30.97 -29.99 13.44
CA GLU A 1234 -30.96 -31.19 14.26
C GLU A 1234 -32.39 -31.73 14.33
N GLU A 1235 -32.57 -32.99 13.92
CA GLU A 1235 -33.83 -33.67 14.12
C GLU A 1235 -34.15 -33.63 15.62
N VAL A 1236 -35.23 -32.93 15.95
CA VAL A 1236 -35.85 -32.95 17.26
C VAL A 1236 -36.06 -34.42 17.64
N PRO A 1237 -35.56 -34.89 18.80
CA PRO A 1237 -35.75 -36.28 19.21
C PRO A 1237 -37.25 -36.56 19.28
N LYS A 1238 -37.70 -37.51 18.45
CA LYS A 1238 -39.07 -38.03 18.49
C LYS A 1238 -39.32 -38.57 19.89
N VAL A 1239 -40.25 -37.93 20.59
CA VAL A 1239 -40.83 -38.39 21.85
C VAL A 1239 -41.40 -39.79 21.62
N GLU A 1240 -40.89 -40.77 22.35
CA GLU A 1240 -41.44 -42.13 22.39
C GLU A 1240 -42.92 -42.08 22.83
N PRO A 1241 -43.83 -42.82 22.17
CA PRO A 1241 -45.16 -43.03 22.72
C PRO A 1241 -45.05 -43.97 23.92
N VAL A 1242 -45.54 -43.48 25.06
CA VAL A 1242 -45.79 -44.23 26.29
C VAL A 1242 -46.57 -45.51 25.96
N ARG A 1243 -45.94 -46.68 26.16
CA ARG A 1243 -46.65 -47.96 26.32
C ARG A 1243 -47.57 -47.84 27.54
N LYS A 1244 -48.87 -47.84 27.32
CA LYS A 1244 -49.82 -48.31 28.33
C LYS A 1244 -49.64 -49.83 28.46
N LYS A 1245 -49.46 -50.26 29.70
CA LYS A 1245 -49.52 -51.65 30.15
C LYS A 1245 -50.85 -52.29 29.71
N ASP A 1246 -50.76 -53.48 29.11
CA ASP A 1246 -51.17 -54.74 29.74
C ASP A 1246 -50.33 -55.89 29.17
#